data_AF-A0A7X3P6S4-F1
#
_entry.id   AF-A0A7X3P6S4-F1
#
_cell.length_a   1.000
_cell.length_b   1.000
_cell.length_c   1.000
_cell.angle_alpha   90.00
_cell.angle_beta   90.00
_cell.angle_gamma   90.00
#
_symmetry.space_group_name_H-M   'P 1'
#
loop_
_entity.id
_entity.type
_entity.pdbx_description
1 polymer ?
#
loop_
_entity_poly.entity_id
_entity_poly.type
_entity_poly.pdbx_seq_one_letter_code
_entity_poly.pdbx_strand_id
1 'polypeptide(L)'
;MLTVPESLAAGIRIRNLAEGKTLTVDEQGKMIGCLRALAKMDTEQFPEGDRAPMGRAIAFCNLVKSSKALEASIGAVAEAYGQQVGGNGETLPTVSARHVDGTCNATARADALAFLEETPPGEIRILTNARCLTEGVDVPALDGILFMHPRKSQIEVVQAVGRVMRKAPGKKLGYVILPVVVPSLVSPQQFLADDKRWQTVWQMLNAIRSHDERFEGMLNRLEMGEAGQHISIITLADWQPSMAADGSEQPAADPDAASTSVAYHNLTIFEGLPEAIRTRIVEKCGNKRYWEDWATDVARIAQAHVARIRALVDAGQAEREVFKEFLKELRDDINPDVSAEDAIEMLAQHMVTQPVFDALFGQAAAARRNPVGQGMQTVLEVLKPSGIAAEAESLDPFYDSVRRRVQGAASAQARQAIVVELYDKFFRKAFPRVSERLGIVYTPVEIVDFILHSVQHVLGQEFGSALGEPDVHILDPFTGTGTFITRMLQSGLLSPEQILRKYGGNGRPSELHANEIVLLAYYIASVNIEVAFQDATASPYRPFPGICLTDTFALNENDDKLQALFPDNSQRRQRQKALDIRVIVGNPPWSAGQRSSADNNPSTSYPQLEARVAQTFAARSSATNKNSLYDSYKMAIRWAADRINQQGVVAFVTNGSWIDGNVDAGIRACLAEEFSSVYVLNLRGHTWKGGERGRAEGGPVFGQGSSATVAITLLVRNPDAQHTGCRILYRDIGDYLRREQKLGKLQEWGAINGIDDWQTIQPDKHHDWIGQRDKAFESFYPMGSKEAKAGRVKEAVFELYSIGYETARDAYIYNFSHEACTNNAWKMVQDYCNALSEYNENRNGSKDIDTVVKSHSSHVRWDRELKNNLQRRKDIVWSIDKIWTVQYRPFVKQNCYVEYLLVKTKGQQDQIFPTHNSSNLAICVPGVGSTKPFSAIMVDCMLDLELISKGQCFPRYRFIHSKASSLLDKAPALERIDNISDTALAAFRSHYQDPGITKDAIFDYVYGVLHAPDFRARFANDLAKSLPRIPFAPDFQAFAEAGQALAALHLNYETGPQYPLTPEATGTGPLFTPRAMKLVGENQDVLVVNDHLRLKGIPPEAHRYQVNGRTPLGWFIDRYRITTDKHSGIRNDPNAWFPDEAAFIAAVGRIVHLSVETVGIVEGLPGALVGI
;
A
#
# COMPACT_ATOMS: atom_id res chain seq x y z
N MET A 1 -40.07 -5.15 12.92
CA MET A 1 -39.48 -6.52 12.86
C MET A 1 -39.52 -7.10 14.26
N LEU A 2 -39.88 -8.38 14.45
CA LEU A 2 -40.04 -8.97 15.79
C LEU A 2 -39.05 -10.12 15.97
N THR A 3 -38.24 -10.04 17.03
CA THR A 3 -37.38 -11.15 17.42
C THR A 3 -38.00 -11.93 18.57
N VAL A 4 -38.14 -13.23 18.42
CA VAL A 4 -38.78 -14.14 19.39
C VAL A 4 -37.71 -15.07 19.97
N PRO A 5 -37.49 -15.08 21.29
CA PRO A 5 -36.57 -16.04 21.91
C PRO A 5 -37.04 -17.48 21.68
N GLU A 6 -36.13 -18.37 21.28
CA GLU A 6 -36.41 -19.80 21.09
C GLU A 6 -36.97 -20.45 22.37
N SER A 7 -36.49 -20.03 23.54
CA SER A 7 -36.97 -20.48 24.86
C SER A 7 -38.47 -20.23 25.10
N LEU A 8 -39.03 -19.14 24.56
CA LEU A 8 -40.45 -18.83 24.67
C LEU A 8 -41.31 -19.82 23.86
N ALA A 9 -40.81 -20.24 22.69
CA ALA A 9 -41.48 -21.22 21.83
C ALA A 9 -41.31 -22.65 22.35
N ALA A 10 -40.17 -22.98 22.96
CA ALA A 10 -39.85 -24.32 23.45
C ALA A 10 -40.79 -24.83 24.57
N GLY A 11 -41.46 -23.91 25.30
CA GLY A 11 -42.42 -24.23 26.35
C GLY A 11 -43.79 -24.72 25.86
N ILE A 12 -44.12 -24.54 24.57
CA ILE A 12 -45.45 -24.84 24.01
C ILE A 12 -45.38 -26.11 23.16
N ARG A 13 -46.01 -27.20 23.60
CA ARG A 13 -46.06 -28.47 22.83
C ARG A 13 -47.41 -28.67 22.15
N ILE A 14 -47.53 -28.18 20.92
CA ILE A 14 -48.74 -28.36 20.09
C ILE A 14 -48.43 -29.28 18.90
N ARG A 15 -49.30 -30.26 18.68
CA ARG A 15 -49.26 -31.11 17.48
C ARG A 15 -49.86 -30.36 16.29
N ASN A 16 -49.19 -30.40 15.14
CA ASN A 16 -49.74 -29.96 13.87
C ASN A 16 -50.90 -30.91 13.49
N LEU A 17 -52.13 -30.41 13.64
CA LEU A 17 -53.36 -31.18 13.45
C LEU A 17 -53.59 -31.57 11.98
N ALA A 18 -52.92 -30.94 11.02
CA ALA A 18 -53.01 -31.27 9.59
C ALA A 18 -52.08 -32.43 9.16
N GLU A 19 -51.02 -32.72 9.92
CA GLU A 19 -49.98 -33.69 9.52
C GLU A 19 -49.65 -34.76 10.58
N GLY A 20 -50.23 -34.67 11.78
CA GLY A 20 -49.95 -35.60 12.88
C GLY A 20 -48.53 -35.50 13.45
N LYS A 21 -47.74 -34.48 13.08
CA LYS A 21 -46.37 -34.20 13.56
C LYS A 21 -46.36 -33.03 14.55
N THR A 22 -45.42 -32.96 15.47
CA THR A 22 -45.20 -31.77 16.31
C THR A 22 -44.67 -30.60 15.47
N LEU A 23 -45.17 -29.39 15.71
CA LEU A 23 -44.63 -28.17 15.10
C LEU A 23 -43.17 -27.98 15.51
N THR A 24 -42.35 -27.40 14.63
CA THR A 24 -40.98 -27.03 14.99
C THR A 24 -40.96 -25.79 15.88
N VAL A 25 -39.90 -25.62 16.68
CA VAL A 25 -39.74 -24.46 17.57
C VAL A 25 -39.67 -23.15 16.78
N ASP A 26 -39.08 -23.17 15.58
CA ASP A 26 -39.05 -22.00 14.67
C ASP A 26 -40.45 -21.61 14.16
N GLU A 27 -41.28 -22.59 13.79
CA GLU A 27 -42.66 -22.33 13.34
C GLU A 27 -43.53 -21.80 14.47
N GLN A 28 -43.42 -22.38 15.67
CA GLN A 28 -44.13 -21.92 16.87
C GLN A 28 -43.70 -20.50 17.26
N GLY A 29 -42.38 -20.24 17.30
CA GLY A 29 -41.85 -18.91 17.59
C GLY A 29 -42.35 -17.86 16.62
N LYS A 30 -42.40 -18.16 15.32
CA LYS A 30 -42.96 -17.24 14.32
C LYS A 30 -44.45 -16.96 14.54
N MET A 31 -45.24 -17.98 14.87
CA MET A 31 -46.66 -17.82 15.17
C MET A 31 -46.88 -16.93 16.40
N ILE A 32 -46.14 -17.17 17.49
CA ILE A 32 -46.19 -16.36 18.72
C ILE A 32 -45.82 -14.91 18.44
N GLY A 33 -44.74 -14.67 17.68
CA GLY A 33 -44.33 -13.32 17.29
C GLY A 33 -45.41 -12.57 16.50
N CYS A 34 -46.07 -13.25 15.55
CA CYS A 34 -47.20 -12.68 14.82
C CYS A 34 -48.40 -12.38 15.72
N LEU A 35 -48.74 -13.30 16.63
CA LEU A 35 -49.86 -13.14 17.55
C LEU A 35 -49.67 -11.93 18.49
N ARG A 36 -48.49 -11.79 19.10
CA ARG A 36 -48.16 -10.64 19.97
C ARG A 36 -48.30 -9.31 19.21
N ALA A 37 -47.83 -9.27 17.97
CA ALA A 37 -47.90 -8.07 17.14
C ALA A 37 -49.32 -7.73 16.71
N LEU A 38 -50.11 -8.71 16.30
CA LEU A 38 -51.51 -8.51 15.94
C LEU A 38 -52.34 -8.09 17.17
N ALA A 39 -52.07 -8.68 18.33
CA ALA A 39 -52.73 -8.32 19.59
C ALA A 39 -52.21 -7.00 20.20
N LYS A 40 -51.10 -6.44 19.69
CA LYS A 40 -50.40 -5.25 20.21
C LYS A 40 -50.12 -5.32 21.73
N MET A 41 -49.71 -6.49 22.21
CA MET A 41 -49.48 -6.73 23.65
C MET A 41 -48.38 -5.82 24.21
N ASP A 42 -47.36 -5.50 23.42
CA ASP A 42 -46.26 -4.59 23.80
C ASP A 42 -46.66 -3.11 23.58
N THR A 43 -47.65 -2.63 24.35
CA THR A 43 -48.33 -1.33 24.09
C THR A 43 -47.41 -0.11 24.00
N GLU A 44 -46.26 -0.12 24.66
CA GLU A 44 -45.24 0.96 24.61
C GLU A 44 -44.58 1.10 23.24
N GLN A 45 -44.57 0.03 22.44
CA GLN A 45 -43.93 -0.01 21.12
C GLN A 45 -44.85 0.45 19.99
N PHE A 46 -46.13 0.71 20.30
CA PHE A 46 -47.12 1.24 19.38
C PHE A 46 -47.49 2.69 19.77
N PRO A 47 -47.77 3.58 18.79
CA PRO A 47 -48.12 4.97 19.08
C PRO A 47 -49.31 5.06 20.06
N GLU A 48 -49.30 6.04 20.97
CA GLU A 48 -50.32 6.19 22.04
C GLU A 48 -51.77 6.17 21.53
N GLY A 49 -52.00 6.61 20.29
CA GLY A 49 -53.31 6.60 19.66
C GLY A 49 -53.70 5.30 18.93
N ASP A 50 -52.84 4.29 18.82
CA ASP A 50 -53.06 3.09 17.99
C ASP A 50 -52.67 1.79 18.72
N ARG A 51 -53.25 1.56 19.90
CA ARG A 51 -52.97 0.40 20.77
C ARG A 51 -54.02 -0.72 20.75
N ALA A 52 -55.09 -0.57 19.98
CA ALA A 52 -56.10 -1.63 19.84
C ALA A 52 -55.60 -2.78 18.94
N PRO A 53 -55.97 -4.05 19.22
CA PRO A 53 -55.64 -5.20 18.39
C PRO A 53 -56.02 -5.02 16.91
N MET A 54 -55.22 -5.60 16.02
CA MET A 54 -55.47 -5.63 14.59
C MET A 54 -56.55 -6.66 14.26
N GLY A 55 -57.60 -6.27 13.53
CA GLY A 55 -58.71 -7.18 13.22
C GLY A 55 -58.43 -8.06 12.00
N ARG A 56 -57.86 -7.49 10.93
CA ARG A 56 -57.76 -8.15 9.62
C ARG A 56 -56.30 -8.30 9.17
N ALA A 57 -55.85 -9.54 8.97
CA ALA A 57 -54.50 -9.80 8.47
C ALA A 57 -54.44 -10.86 7.35
N ILE A 58 -53.40 -10.77 6.52
CA ILE A 58 -53.07 -11.81 5.53
C ILE A 58 -51.70 -12.40 5.83
N ALA A 59 -51.61 -13.73 5.85
CA ALA A 59 -50.36 -14.45 6.00
C ALA A 59 -49.88 -15.04 4.67
N PHE A 60 -48.67 -14.67 4.26
CA PHE A 60 -48.04 -15.17 3.04
C PHE A 60 -47.05 -16.31 3.35
N CYS A 61 -47.35 -17.48 2.82
CA CYS A 61 -46.52 -18.69 2.92
C CYS A 61 -45.89 -19.07 1.56
N ASN A 62 -44.73 -19.71 1.58
CA ASN A 62 -44.02 -20.13 0.35
C ASN A 62 -44.62 -21.39 -0.30
N LEU A 63 -45.27 -22.25 0.49
CA LEU A 63 -45.90 -23.52 0.10
C LEU A 63 -47.35 -23.57 0.60
N VAL A 64 -48.22 -24.22 -0.19
CA VAL A 64 -49.64 -24.49 0.18
C VAL A 64 -49.71 -25.27 1.49
N LYS A 65 -48.85 -26.28 1.63
CA LYS A 65 -48.71 -27.11 2.83
C LYS A 65 -48.49 -26.28 4.10
N SER A 66 -47.53 -25.37 4.08
CA SER A 66 -47.23 -24.48 5.22
C SER A 66 -48.37 -23.52 5.54
N SER A 67 -49.13 -23.09 4.52
CA SER A 67 -50.30 -22.22 4.68
C SER A 67 -51.45 -22.96 5.38
N LYS A 68 -51.77 -24.19 4.96
CA LYS A 68 -52.77 -25.05 5.62
C LYS A 68 -52.36 -25.44 7.05
N ALA A 69 -51.06 -25.69 7.26
CA ALA A 69 -50.54 -25.95 8.60
C ALA A 69 -50.76 -24.75 9.53
N LEU A 70 -50.53 -23.52 9.05
CA LEU A 70 -50.76 -22.29 9.81
C LEU A 70 -52.24 -22.12 10.17
N GLU A 71 -53.16 -22.31 9.22
CA GLU A 71 -54.61 -22.29 9.47
C GLU A 71 -55.01 -23.29 10.57
N ALA A 72 -54.52 -24.53 10.48
CA ALA A 72 -54.90 -25.61 11.40
C ALA A 72 -54.33 -25.46 12.82
N SER A 73 -53.30 -24.63 13.02
CA SER A 73 -52.55 -24.60 14.28
C SER A 73 -52.49 -23.24 14.99
N ILE A 74 -52.67 -22.12 14.29
CA ILE A 74 -52.56 -20.78 14.89
C ILE A 74 -53.53 -20.56 16.05
N GLY A 75 -54.76 -21.09 15.96
CA GLY A 75 -55.76 -20.97 17.03
C GLY A 75 -55.33 -21.72 18.30
N ALA A 76 -54.86 -22.96 18.15
CA ALA A 76 -54.34 -23.75 19.28
C ALA A 76 -53.08 -23.11 19.88
N VAL A 77 -52.20 -22.54 19.04
CA VAL A 77 -51.01 -21.80 19.50
C VAL A 77 -51.41 -20.56 20.28
N ALA A 78 -52.41 -19.81 19.82
CA ALA A 78 -52.93 -18.64 20.51
C ALA A 78 -53.54 -19.00 21.87
N GLU A 79 -54.30 -20.10 21.95
CA GLU A 79 -54.89 -20.58 23.19
C GLU A 79 -53.84 -21.03 24.21
N ALA A 80 -52.89 -21.88 23.80
CA ALA A 80 -51.83 -22.35 24.70
C ALA A 80 -50.91 -21.20 25.15
N TYR A 81 -50.59 -20.28 24.23
CA TYR A 81 -49.82 -19.09 24.57
C TYR A 81 -50.60 -18.18 25.52
N GLY A 82 -51.90 -17.99 25.29
CA GLY A 82 -52.79 -17.24 26.19
C GLY A 82 -52.86 -17.83 27.59
N GLN A 83 -52.90 -19.16 27.74
CA GLN A 83 -52.85 -19.83 29.04
C GLN A 83 -51.51 -19.61 29.77
N GLN A 84 -50.41 -19.55 29.03
CA GLN A 84 -49.08 -19.31 29.57
C GLN A 84 -48.86 -17.85 30.00
N VAL A 85 -49.53 -16.88 29.36
CA VAL A 85 -49.42 -15.44 29.65
C VAL A 85 -50.52 -14.95 30.61
N GLY A 86 -51.67 -15.62 30.67
CA GLY A 86 -52.84 -15.24 31.46
C GLY A 86 -52.65 -15.19 32.98
N GLY A 87 -51.52 -15.71 33.50
CA GLY A 87 -51.10 -15.49 34.89
C GLY A 87 -50.71 -14.05 35.22
N ASN A 88 -50.47 -13.21 34.20
CA ASN A 88 -50.01 -11.82 34.34
C ASN A 88 -51.11 -10.77 34.04
N GLY A 89 -52.38 -11.17 33.89
CA GLY A 89 -53.52 -10.25 33.73
C GLY A 89 -53.77 -9.74 32.29
N GLU A 90 -53.10 -10.28 31.27
CA GLU A 90 -53.33 -9.95 29.85
C GLU A 90 -54.16 -11.04 29.15
N THR A 91 -55.30 -10.67 28.54
CA THR A 91 -56.14 -11.59 27.76
C THR A 91 -55.86 -11.44 26.26
N LEU A 92 -55.46 -12.53 25.59
CA LEU A 92 -55.29 -12.53 24.12
C LEU A 92 -56.66 -12.51 23.41
N PRO A 93 -56.83 -11.68 22.35
CA PRO A 93 -58.00 -11.74 21.49
C PRO A 93 -58.18 -13.11 20.83
N THR A 94 -59.42 -13.48 20.53
CA THR A 94 -59.73 -14.72 19.80
C THR A 94 -59.14 -14.65 18.39
N VAL A 95 -58.40 -15.69 17.99
CA VAL A 95 -57.74 -15.76 16.68
C VAL A 95 -58.32 -16.88 15.84
N SER A 96 -58.81 -16.55 14.66
CA SER A 96 -59.29 -17.51 13.67
C SER A 96 -58.56 -17.31 12.34
N ALA A 97 -58.37 -18.41 11.60
CA ALA A 97 -57.70 -18.38 10.31
C ALA A 97 -58.45 -19.20 9.27
N ARG A 98 -58.32 -18.78 8.00
CA ARG A 98 -58.75 -19.56 6.83
C ARG A 98 -57.65 -19.65 5.78
N HIS A 99 -57.66 -20.70 5.00
CA HIS A 99 -56.71 -20.92 3.91
C HIS A 99 -57.31 -20.70 2.52
N VAL A 100 -56.51 -20.13 1.61
CA VAL A 100 -56.80 -20.08 0.17
C VAL A 100 -55.56 -20.40 -0.67
N ASP A 101 -55.72 -21.20 -1.73
CA ASP A 101 -54.69 -21.53 -2.71
C ASP A 101 -55.24 -21.50 -4.16
N GLY A 102 -54.39 -21.84 -5.14
CA GLY A 102 -54.77 -21.87 -6.55
C GLY A 102 -55.76 -22.97 -6.94
N THR A 103 -56.02 -23.94 -6.06
CA THR A 103 -56.98 -25.04 -6.28
C THR A 103 -58.39 -24.70 -5.79
N CYS A 104 -58.55 -23.64 -5.00
CA CYS A 104 -59.85 -23.14 -4.55
C CYS A 104 -60.65 -22.57 -5.74
N ASN A 105 -61.90 -23.01 -5.90
CA ASN A 105 -62.83 -22.45 -6.88
C ASN A 105 -63.26 -21.01 -6.48
N ALA A 106 -63.97 -20.32 -7.38
CA ALA A 106 -64.39 -18.94 -7.18
C ALA A 106 -65.24 -18.74 -5.91
N THR A 107 -66.13 -19.70 -5.61
CA THR A 107 -66.99 -19.67 -4.41
C THR A 107 -66.17 -19.77 -3.13
N ALA A 108 -65.28 -20.77 -3.02
CA ALA A 108 -64.43 -20.94 -1.84
C ALA A 108 -63.50 -19.74 -1.62
N ARG A 109 -63.04 -19.09 -2.71
CA ARG A 109 -62.24 -17.87 -2.63
C ARG A 109 -63.08 -16.67 -2.14
N ALA A 110 -64.30 -16.53 -2.62
CA ALA A 110 -65.23 -15.49 -2.16
C ALA A 110 -65.57 -15.68 -0.67
N ASP A 111 -65.84 -16.91 -0.23
CA ASP A 111 -66.11 -17.24 1.17
C ASP A 111 -64.91 -16.96 2.09
N ALA A 112 -63.69 -17.18 1.61
CA ALA A 112 -62.47 -16.87 2.34
C ALA A 112 -62.19 -15.36 2.45
N LEU A 113 -62.59 -14.58 1.44
CA LEU A 113 -62.51 -13.11 1.48
C LEU A 113 -63.62 -12.50 2.35
N ALA A 114 -64.85 -13.02 2.27
CA ALA A 114 -65.96 -12.63 3.13
C ALA A 114 -65.65 -12.90 4.60
N PHE A 115 -65.01 -14.03 4.92
CA PHE A 115 -64.50 -14.33 6.26
C PHE A 115 -63.62 -13.21 6.82
N LEU A 116 -62.76 -12.61 5.99
CA LEU A 116 -61.88 -11.53 6.40
C LEU A 116 -62.64 -10.18 6.54
N GLU A 117 -63.64 -9.95 5.71
CA GLU A 117 -64.45 -8.73 5.74
C GLU A 117 -65.36 -8.66 6.99
N GLU A 118 -66.02 -9.77 7.33
CA GLU A 118 -66.99 -9.91 8.44
C GLU A 118 -66.33 -10.04 9.83
N THR A 119 -65.15 -9.45 10.03
CA THR A 119 -64.40 -9.53 11.31
C THR A 119 -65.12 -8.78 12.44
N PRO A 120 -65.55 -9.45 13.53
CA PRO A 120 -66.15 -8.83 14.70
C PRO A 120 -65.15 -7.99 15.51
N PRO A 121 -65.60 -6.95 16.23
CA PRO A 121 -64.75 -6.22 17.16
C PRO A 121 -64.16 -7.15 18.23
N GLY A 122 -62.83 -7.13 18.40
CA GLY A 122 -62.13 -7.96 19.37
C GLY A 122 -61.73 -9.37 18.89
N GLU A 123 -61.99 -9.71 17.63
CA GLU A 123 -61.49 -10.94 16.99
C GLU A 123 -60.38 -10.60 15.97
N ILE A 124 -59.38 -11.47 15.85
CA ILE A 124 -58.31 -11.38 14.86
C ILE A 124 -58.55 -12.46 13.80
N ARG A 125 -58.82 -12.05 12.56
CA ARG A 125 -59.01 -12.96 11.43
C ARG A 125 -57.82 -12.91 10.47
N ILE A 126 -57.26 -14.09 10.21
CA ILE A 126 -56.06 -14.25 9.37
C ILE A 126 -56.40 -15.08 8.12
N LEU A 127 -56.24 -14.49 6.94
CA LEU A 127 -56.33 -15.23 5.68
C LEU A 127 -54.93 -15.70 5.25
N THR A 128 -54.69 -17.01 5.28
CA THR A 128 -53.42 -17.63 4.89
C THR A 128 -53.41 -17.98 3.40
N ASN A 129 -52.32 -17.73 2.70
CA ASN A 129 -52.24 -18.04 1.26
C ASN A 129 -50.85 -18.50 0.79
N ALA A 130 -50.83 -19.17 -0.37
CA ALA A 130 -49.62 -19.46 -1.11
C ALA A 130 -49.80 -19.17 -2.61
N ARG A 131 -49.21 -18.05 -3.07
CA ARG A 131 -49.10 -17.67 -4.51
C ARG A 131 -50.43 -17.52 -5.26
N CYS A 132 -51.53 -17.19 -4.58
CA CYS A 132 -52.85 -17.03 -5.20
C CYS A 132 -53.51 -15.66 -4.95
N LEU A 133 -52.94 -14.83 -4.06
CA LEU A 133 -53.45 -13.49 -3.73
C LEU A 133 -52.44 -12.41 -4.17
N THR A 134 -51.86 -12.51 -5.36
CA THR A 134 -50.78 -11.60 -5.82
C THR A 134 -51.33 -10.46 -6.69
N GLU A 135 -52.06 -10.74 -7.78
CA GLU A 135 -52.56 -9.72 -8.72
C GLU A 135 -54.03 -9.96 -9.11
N GLY A 136 -54.81 -8.88 -9.31
CA GLY A 136 -56.18 -8.93 -9.84
C GLY A 136 -57.30 -9.41 -8.89
N VAL A 137 -57.00 -9.68 -7.61
CA VAL A 137 -58.01 -10.06 -6.60
C VAL A 137 -58.30 -8.88 -5.68
N ASP A 138 -59.58 -8.48 -5.59
CA ASP A 138 -59.99 -7.42 -4.67
C ASP A 138 -60.05 -7.97 -3.24
N VAL A 139 -59.30 -7.32 -2.35
CA VAL A 139 -59.15 -7.73 -0.95
C VAL A 139 -59.55 -6.53 -0.08
N PRO A 140 -60.34 -6.74 0.99
CA PRO A 140 -60.68 -5.70 1.94
C PRO A 140 -59.44 -5.00 2.51
N ALA A 141 -59.61 -3.78 3.02
CA ALA A 141 -58.50 -3.08 3.65
C ALA A 141 -57.99 -3.86 4.89
N LEU A 142 -56.68 -4.09 4.91
CA LEU A 142 -56.00 -4.90 5.92
C LEU A 142 -55.35 -4.04 6.99
N ASP A 143 -55.34 -4.50 8.24
CA ASP A 143 -54.59 -3.86 9.33
C ASP A 143 -53.12 -4.30 9.32
N GLY A 144 -52.88 -5.58 9.01
CA GLY A 144 -51.55 -6.18 9.00
C GLY A 144 -51.29 -7.19 7.88
N ILE A 145 -50.04 -7.34 7.51
CA ILE A 145 -49.56 -8.41 6.62
C ILE A 145 -48.43 -9.19 7.29
N LEU A 146 -48.53 -10.52 7.28
CA LEU A 146 -47.56 -11.43 7.88
C LEU A 146 -46.76 -12.13 6.78
N PHE A 147 -45.43 -12.13 6.89
CA PHE A 147 -44.59 -12.92 6.01
C PHE A 147 -43.85 -14.01 6.76
N MET A 148 -44.33 -15.24 6.62
CA MET A 148 -43.81 -16.39 7.37
C MET A 148 -42.55 -17.00 6.72
N HIS A 149 -42.36 -16.76 5.42
CA HIS A 149 -41.31 -17.38 4.59
C HIS A 149 -40.79 -16.42 3.50
N PRO A 150 -39.53 -16.59 3.03
CA PRO A 150 -38.96 -15.75 1.96
C PRO A 150 -39.68 -15.94 0.63
N ARG A 151 -39.67 -14.88 -0.19
CA ARG A 151 -40.35 -14.80 -1.50
C ARG A 151 -39.31 -14.69 -2.61
N LYS A 152 -39.55 -15.39 -3.72
CA LYS A 152 -38.64 -15.33 -4.89
C LYS A 152 -38.82 -14.06 -5.73
N SER A 153 -40.00 -13.43 -5.70
CA SER A 153 -40.32 -12.26 -6.51
C SER A 153 -40.41 -11.00 -5.64
N GLN A 154 -39.61 -9.98 -5.96
CA GLN A 154 -39.69 -8.66 -5.31
C GLN A 154 -41.00 -7.93 -5.67
N ILE A 155 -41.50 -8.13 -6.89
CA ILE A 155 -42.75 -7.52 -7.37
C ILE A 155 -43.95 -8.02 -6.53
N GLU A 156 -44.00 -9.32 -6.20
CA GLU A 156 -45.05 -9.88 -5.32
C GLU A 156 -45.05 -9.23 -3.93
N VAL A 157 -43.87 -8.92 -3.38
CA VAL A 157 -43.73 -8.28 -2.06
C VAL A 157 -44.30 -6.87 -2.08
N VAL A 158 -43.97 -6.08 -3.11
CA VAL A 158 -44.45 -4.70 -3.27
C VAL A 158 -45.97 -4.66 -3.42
N GLN A 159 -46.52 -5.54 -4.27
CA GLN A 159 -47.98 -5.67 -4.45
C GLN A 159 -48.68 -6.05 -3.13
N ALA A 160 -48.08 -6.94 -2.34
CA ALA A 160 -48.63 -7.37 -1.06
C ALA A 160 -48.59 -6.25 -0.01
N VAL A 161 -47.50 -5.47 0.07
CA VAL A 161 -47.40 -4.29 0.94
C VAL A 161 -48.37 -3.19 0.50
N GLY A 162 -48.58 -2.98 -0.81
CA GLY A 162 -49.55 -2.01 -1.31
C GLY A 162 -50.98 -2.24 -0.81
N ARG A 163 -51.35 -3.48 -0.47
CA ARG A 163 -52.68 -3.82 0.08
C ARG A 163 -52.86 -3.30 1.52
N VAL A 164 -51.81 -3.32 2.33
CA VAL A 164 -51.84 -2.77 3.69
C VAL A 164 -51.70 -1.24 3.70
N MET A 165 -51.37 -0.60 2.58
CA MET A 165 -51.30 0.87 2.52
C MET A 165 -52.65 1.54 2.19
N ARG A 166 -53.68 0.77 1.83
CA ARG A 166 -55.04 1.29 1.58
C ARG A 166 -55.62 1.92 2.86
N LYS A 167 -56.15 3.14 2.74
CA LYS A 167 -56.87 3.84 3.82
C LYS A 167 -58.22 3.17 4.08
N ALA A 168 -58.61 3.05 5.34
CA ALA A 168 -59.90 2.50 5.75
C ALA A 168 -60.42 3.21 7.02
N PRO A 169 -61.74 3.26 7.24
CA PRO A 169 -62.33 3.81 8.46
C PRO A 169 -61.77 3.11 9.71
N GLY A 170 -61.28 3.87 10.69
CA GLY A 170 -60.70 3.35 11.93
C GLY A 170 -59.22 2.95 11.87
N LYS A 171 -58.64 2.83 10.66
CA LYS A 171 -57.24 2.45 10.49
C LYS A 171 -56.30 3.65 10.50
N LYS A 172 -55.39 3.69 11.48
CA LYS A 172 -54.37 4.75 11.63
C LYS A 172 -53.06 4.42 10.91
N LEU A 173 -52.60 3.18 11.04
CA LEU A 173 -51.36 2.67 10.43
C LEU A 173 -51.59 1.31 9.77
N GLY A 174 -50.77 0.97 8.80
CA GLY A 174 -50.69 -0.37 8.21
C GLY A 174 -49.41 -1.07 8.66
N TYR A 175 -49.51 -2.33 9.07
CA TYR A 175 -48.38 -3.04 9.68
C TYR A 175 -47.83 -4.15 8.79
N VAL A 176 -46.51 -4.16 8.59
CA VAL A 176 -45.78 -5.25 7.94
C VAL A 176 -45.01 -6.03 9.01
N ILE A 177 -45.40 -7.27 9.24
CA ILE A 177 -44.94 -8.09 10.36
C ILE A 177 -43.96 -9.16 9.85
N LEU A 178 -42.74 -9.11 10.39
CA LEU A 178 -41.62 -9.99 10.06
C LEU A 178 -41.12 -10.70 11.32
N PRO A 179 -41.55 -11.94 11.58
CA PRO A 179 -41.10 -12.71 12.74
C PRO A 179 -39.74 -13.38 12.46
N VAL A 180 -38.81 -13.26 13.41
CA VAL A 180 -37.49 -13.90 13.38
C VAL A 180 -37.24 -14.59 14.71
N VAL A 181 -36.94 -15.89 14.71
CA VAL A 181 -36.67 -16.65 15.95
C VAL A 181 -35.18 -16.59 16.28
N VAL A 182 -34.85 -16.18 17.51
CA VAL A 182 -33.48 -16.00 18.02
C VAL A 182 -33.08 -17.21 18.86
N PRO A 183 -32.02 -17.95 18.47
CA PRO A 183 -31.52 -19.08 19.26
C PRO A 183 -31.04 -18.64 20.63
N SER A 184 -31.34 -19.42 21.68
CA SER A 184 -30.98 -19.07 23.07
C SER A 184 -29.50 -19.27 23.43
N LEU A 185 -28.67 -19.80 22.54
CA LEU A 185 -27.26 -20.17 22.80
C LEU A 185 -26.25 -19.55 21.80
N VAL A 186 -26.67 -18.58 20.99
CA VAL A 186 -25.81 -17.99 19.93
C VAL A 186 -25.61 -16.49 20.19
N SER A 187 -24.38 -16.01 20.04
CA SER A 187 -24.08 -14.58 20.17
C SER A 187 -24.76 -13.73 19.08
N PRO A 188 -25.10 -12.45 19.33
CA PRO A 188 -25.70 -11.56 18.33
C PRO A 188 -24.92 -11.50 17.01
N GLN A 189 -23.59 -11.50 17.08
CA GLN A 189 -22.70 -11.42 15.92
C GLN A 189 -22.76 -12.68 15.06
N GLN A 190 -22.74 -13.86 15.68
CA GLN A 190 -22.90 -15.14 14.96
C GLN A 190 -24.31 -15.29 14.40
N PHE A 191 -25.33 -14.83 15.12
CA PHE A 191 -26.72 -14.85 14.68
C PHE A 191 -26.96 -13.94 13.46
N LEU A 192 -26.32 -12.77 13.42
CA LEU A 192 -26.39 -11.83 12.29
C LEU A 192 -25.55 -12.26 11.07
N ALA A 193 -24.67 -13.26 11.23
CA ALA A 193 -23.89 -13.85 10.14
C ALA A 193 -24.65 -14.94 9.36
N ASP A 194 -25.73 -15.51 9.92
CA ASP A 194 -26.55 -16.54 9.26
C ASP A 194 -27.52 -15.94 8.21
N ASP A 195 -26.99 -15.62 7.03
CA ASP A 195 -27.74 -15.00 5.93
C ASP A 195 -29.01 -15.78 5.52
N LYS A 196 -29.12 -17.09 5.80
CA LYS A 196 -30.31 -17.90 5.45
C LYS A 196 -31.52 -17.55 6.32
N ARG A 197 -31.34 -17.28 7.62
CA ARG A 197 -32.44 -16.89 8.52
C ARG A 197 -32.96 -15.49 8.25
N TRP A 198 -32.06 -14.60 7.82
CA TRP A 198 -32.35 -13.19 7.52
C TRP A 198 -32.80 -12.93 6.09
N GLN A 199 -32.78 -13.95 5.23
CA GLN A 199 -33.07 -13.82 3.81
C GLN A 199 -34.43 -13.15 3.54
N THR A 200 -35.46 -13.50 4.30
CA THR A 200 -36.80 -12.89 4.20
C THR A 200 -36.73 -11.39 4.48
N VAL A 201 -36.02 -11.00 5.53
CA VAL A 201 -35.89 -9.60 5.96
C VAL A 201 -35.15 -8.79 4.89
N TRP A 202 -33.99 -9.27 4.41
CA TRP A 202 -33.21 -8.57 3.38
C TRP A 202 -33.96 -8.43 2.06
N GLN A 203 -34.71 -9.43 1.65
CA GLN A 203 -35.53 -9.35 0.44
C GLN A 203 -36.62 -8.28 0.55
N MET A 204 -37.24 -8.14 1.72
CA MET A 204 -38.30 -7.13 1.91
C MET A 204 -37.79 -5.72 2.03
N LEU A 205 -36.76 -5.49 2.84
CA LEU A 205 -36.22 -4.14 3.00
C LEU A 205 -35.69 -3.62 1.66
N ASN A 206 -35.07 -4.49 0.84
CA ASN A 206 -34.66 -4.11 -0.51
C ASN A 206 -35.84 -3.86 -1.47
N ALA A 207 -36.92 -4.64 -1.37
CA ALA A 207 -38.11 -4.44 -2.20
C ALA A 207 -38.89 -3.16 -1.83
N ILE A 208 -38.95 -2.79 -0.54
CA ILE A 208 -39.53 -1.52 -0.09
C ILE A 208 -38.64 -0.35 -0.55
N ARG A 209 -37.31 -0.49 -0.39
CA ARG A 209 -36.33 0.51 -0.82
C ARG A 209 -36.45 0.87 -2.29
N SER A 210 -36.66 -0.09 -3.19
CA SER A 210 -36.74 0.19 -4.63
C SER A 210 -37.99 0.99 -5.05
N HIS A 211 -38.94 1.23 -4.14
CA HIS A 211 -40.21 1.89 -4.44
C HIS A 211 -40.60 3.03 -3.48
N ASP A 212 -39.94 3.19 -2.32
CA ASP A 212 -40.21 4.30 -1.39
C ASP A 212 -38.93 5.11 -1.08
N GLU A 213 -38.81 6.28 -1.71
CA GLU A 213 -37.69 7.21 -1.51
C GLU A 213 -37.57 7.69 -0.04
N ARG A 214 -38.67 7.70 0.73
CA ARG A 214 -38.64 8.06 2.15
C ARG A 214 -37.97 6.99 3.00
N PHE A 215 -38.10 5.73 2.60
CA PHE A 215 -37.44 4.60 3.24
C PHE A 215 -35.93 4.65 3.01
N GLU A 216 -35.50 5.02 1.79
CA GLU A 216 -34.09 5.30 1.49
C GLU A 216 -33.54 6.45 2.35
N GLY A 217 -34.28 7.57 2.45
CA GLY A 217 -33.90 8.69 3.32
C GLY A 217 -33.84 8.33 4.81
N MET A 218 -34.61 7.34 5.27
CA MET A 218 -34.55 6.84 6.65
C MET A 218 -33.37 5.89 6.88
N LEU A 219 -33.02 5.01 5.93
CA LEU A 219 -31.81 4.17 6.02
C LEU A 219 -30.54 5.03 6.14
N ASN A 220 -30.49 6.13 5.39
CA ASN A 220 -29.39 7.09 5.47
C ASN A 220 -29.30 7.77 6.86
N ARG A 221 -30.44 8.03 7.53
CA ARG A 221 -30.44 8.56 8.91
C ARG A 221 -30.01 7.54 9.95
N LEU A 222 -30.34 6.26 9.75
CA LEU A 222 -29.85 5.17 10.60
C LEU A 222 -28.34 4.98 10.50
N GLU A 223 -27.75 5.20 9.31
CA GLU A 223 -26.29 5.23 9.11
C GLU A 223 -25.62 6.38 9.89
N MET A 224 -26.35 7.47 10.13
CA MET A 224 -25.91 8.66 10.87
C MET A 224 -26.11 8.55 12.40
N GLY A 225 -26.64 7.43 12.91
CA GLY A 225 -26.87 7.21 14.34
C GLY A 225 -28.18 7.80 14.90
N GLU A 226 -29.09 8.27 14.05
CA GLU A 226 -30.39 8.81 14.49
C GLU A 226 -31.47 7.72 14.62
N ALA A 227 -32.34 7.81 15.64
CA ALA A 227 -33.48 6.91 15.81
C ALA A 227 -34.59 7.20 14.77
N GLY A 228 -34.66 6.40 13.71
CA GLY A 228 -35.69 6.53 12.67
C GLY A 228 -37.12 6.23 13.18
N GLN A 229 -38.07 7.12 12.91
CA GLN A 229 -39.47 7.01 13.38
C GLN A 229 -40.36 5.98 12.63
N HIS A 230 -39.86 5.32 11.58
CA HIS A 230 -40.69 4.47 10.69
C HIS A 230 -40.30 2.98 10.62
N ILE A 231 -39.18 2.55 11.20
CA ILE A 231 -38.90 1.12 11.48
C ILE A 231 -38.80 0.94 12.98
N SER A 232 -39.81 0.30 13.58
CA SER A 232 -39.68 -0.26 14.93
C SER A 232 -39.09 -1.68 14.82
N ILE A 233 -37.88 -1.86 15.33
CA ILE A 233 -37.31 -3.19 15.65
C ILE A 233 -37.75 -3.49 17.07
N ILE A 234 -38.56 -4.53 17.21
CA ILE A 234 -39.09 -5.00 18.48
C ILE A 234 -38.30 -6.24 18.87
N THR A 235 -37.57 -6.14 19.98
CA THR A 235 -36.94 -7.28 20.63
C THR A 235 -37.77 -7.71 21.83
N LEU A 236 -38.33 -8.92 21.79
CA LEU A 236 -39.19 -9.45 22.86
C LEU A 236 -38.36 -10.00 24.02
N ALA A 237 -37.59 -9.15 24.68
CA ALA A 237 -36.62 -9.55 25.71
C ALA A 237 -37.19 -9.62 27.14
N ASP A 238 -38.44 -9.23 27.40
CA ASP A 238 -38.97 -9.11 28.78
C ASP A 238 -40.10 -10.09 29.14
N TRP A 239 -39.96 -11.38 28.82
CA TRP A 239 -40.82 -12.42 29.40
C TRP A 239 -40.09 -13.19 30.50
N GLN A 240 -40.43 -12.91 31.77
CA GLN A 240 -40.06 -13.72 32.93
C GLN A 240 -41.28 -14.55 33.39
N PRO A 241 -41.19 -15.89 33.49
CA PRO A 241 -42.22 -16.67 34.17
C PRO A 241 -42.18 -16.38 35.68
N SER A 242 -43.33 -16.08 36.29
CA SER A 242 -43.42 -15.96 37.75
C SER A 242 -43.29 -17.35 38.39
N MET A 243 -42.23 -17.56 39.17
CA MET A 243 -42.16 -18.71 40.07
C MET A 243 -43.12 -18.43 41.23
N ALA A 244 -44.12 -19.29 41.40
CA ALA A 244 -45.04 -19.23 42.53
C ALA A 244 -44.24 -19.31 43.84
N ALA A 245 -44.39 -18.28 44.68
CA ALA A 245 -43.84 -18.24 46.02
C ALA A 245 -44.64 -19.17 46.92
N ASP A 246 -44.14 -20.38 47.15
CA ASP A 246 -44.55 -21.19 48.30
C ASP A 246 -43.45 -21.12 49.35
N GLY A 247 -43.82 -20.59 50.51
CA GLY A 247 -42.88 -20.17 51.56
C GLY A 247 -42.15 -21.35 52.20
N SER A 248 -40.83 -21.31 52.16
CA SER A 248 -39.96 -21.87 53.20
C SER A 248 -38.57 -21.23 53.11
N GLU A 249 -37.93 -21.17 54.27
CA GLU A 249 -36.79 -20.35 54.66
C GLU A 249 -35.56 -20.44 53.72
N GLN A 250 -34.86 -19.31 53.57
CA GLN A 250 -33.53 -19.24 52.97
C GLN A 250 -32.50 -19.97 53.84
N PRO A 251 -31.72 -20.94 53.31
CA PRO A 251 -30.42 -21.29 53.88
C PRO A 251 -29.33 -20.46 53.19
N ALA A 252 -28.32 -20.13 54.00
CA ALA A 252 -27.17 -19.32 53.64
C ALA A 252 -26.41 -19.80 52.39
N ALA A 253 -25.84 -18.83 51.66
CA ALA A 253 -25.12 -19.00 50.40
C ALA A 253 -23.93 -19.97 50.51
N ASP A 254 -23.95 -21.02 49.69
CA ASP A 254 -22.82 -21.89 49.38
C ASP A 254 -22.08 -21.33 48.13
N PRO A 255 -20.77 -21.00 48.20
CA PRO A 255 -20.06 -20.33 47.10
C PRO A 255 -19.82 -21.19 45.84
N ASP A 256 -20.10 -22.49 45.87
CA ASP A 256 -19.80 -23.42 44.76
C ASP A 256 -21.00 -23.81 43.88
N ALA A 257 -22.17 -23.18 44.05
CA ALA A 257 -23.35 -23.39 43.21
C ALA A 257 -23.43 -22.42 42.01
N ALA A 258 -22.33 -22.21 41.28
CA ALA A 258 -22.29 -21.38 40.06
C ALA A 258 -22.70 -22.13 38.77
N SER A 259 -23.45 -23.23 38.89
CA SER A 259 -23.86 -24.06 37.76
C SER A 259 -25.32 -24.49 37.84
N THR A 260 -26.25 -23.57 38.09
CA THR A 260 -27.68 -23.80 37.77
C THR A 260 -28.50 -22.50 37.81
N SER A 261 -28.30 -21.61 36.83
CA SER A 261 -29.32 -20.61 36.50
C SER A 261 -29.30 -20.26 35.01
N VAL A 262 -29.99 -21.09 34.22
CA VAL A 262 -30.33 -20.82 32.81
C VAL A 262 -31.08 -19.48 32.65
N ALA A 263 -31.61 -18.92 33.74
CA ALA A 263 -32.30 -17.63 33.78
C ALA A 263 -31.39 -16.40 33.52
N TYR A 264 -30.12 -16.42 33.93
CA TYR A 264 -29.24 -15.25 33.80
C TYR A 264 -28.53 -15.16 32.43
N HIS A 265 -28.39 -16.26 31.68
CA HIS A 265 -27.80 -16.22 30.34
C HIS A 265 -28.74 -15.67 29.26
N ASN A 266 -30.06 -15.68 29.47
CA ASN A 266 -31.01 -15.17 28.47
C ASN A 266 -31.13 -13.64 28.45
N LEU A 267 -30.76 -12.92 29.53
CA LEU A 267 -30.88 -11.46 29.59
C LEU A 267 -29.71 -10.73 28.88
N THR A 268 -28.50 -11.29 28.90
CA THR A 268 -27.31 -10.69 28.25
C THR A 268 -27.22 -10.90 26.73
N ILE A 269 -27.98 -11.84 26.15
CA ILE A 269 -27.93 -12.12 24.69
C ILE A 269 -28.71 -11.05 23.89
N PHE A 270 -29.66 -10.35 24.51
CA PHE A 270 -30.50 -9.36 23.82
C PHE A 270 -30.04 -7.91 24.02
N GLU A 271 -29.13 -7.64 24.96
CA GLU A 271 -28.48 -6.32 25.07
C GLU A 271 -27.66 -6.02 23.79
N GLY A 272 -27.90 -4.86 23.17
CA GLY A 272 -27.25 -4.43 21.94
C GLY A 272 -27.72 -5.12 20.65
N LEU A 273 -28.59 -6.14 20.72
CA LEU A 273 -29.13 -6.81 19.52
C LEU A 273 -29.92 -5.85 18.61
N PRO A 274 -30.78 -4.92 19.09
CA PRO A 274 -31.43 -3.93 18.24
C PRO A 274 -30.45 -3.07 17.44
N GLU A 275 -29.36 -2.61 18.07
CA GLU A 275 -28.33 -1.77 17.45
C GLU A 275 -27.52 -2.55 16.42
N ALA A 276 -27.17 -3.80 16.73
CA ALA A 276 -26.48 -4.69 15.82
C ALA A 276 -27.35 -5.01 14.57
N ILE A 277 -28.66 -5.20 14.74
CA ILE A 277 -29.61 -5.36 13.63
C ILE A 277 -29.68 -4.09 12.78
N ARG A 278 -29.76 -2.90 13.39
CA ARG A 278 -29.74 -1.61 12.65
C ARG A 278 -28.47 -1.46 11.82
N THR A 279 -27.32 -1.74 12.43
CA THR A 279 -26.01 -1.74 11.75
C THR A 279 -26.03 -2.68 10.55
N ARG A 280 -26.53 -3.91 10.74
CA ARG A 280 -26.59 -4.90 9.66
C ARG A 280 -27.57 -4.52 8.54
N ILE A 281 -28.68 -3.86 8.86
CA ILE A 281 -29.61 -3.29 7.87
C ILE A 281 -28.89 -2.25 7.01
N VAL A 282 -28.11 -1.34 7.62
CA VAL A 282 -27.31 -0.34 6.90
C VAL A 282 -26.29 -1.03 6.00
N GLU A 283 -25.54 -2.02 6.51
CA GLU A 283 -24.53 -2.74 5.72
C GLU A 283 -25.09 -3.47 4.49
N LYS A 284 -26.27 -4.09 4.61
CA LYS A 284 -26.88 -4.94 3.57
C LYS A 284 -27.86 -4.19 2.65
N CYS A 285 -28.48 -3.11 3.11
CA CYS A 285 -29.52 -2.38 2.38
C CYS A 285 -29.18 -0.89 2.12
N GLY A 286 -28.09 -0.36 2.69
CA GLY A 286 -27.60 1.00 2.43
C GLY A 286 -27.06 1.20 1.00
N ASN A 287 -27.04 2.45 0.53
CA ASN A 287 -26.64 2.79 -0.83
C ASN A 287 -25.11 2.72 -0.99
N LYS A 288 -24.60 1.61 -1.56
CA LYS A 288 -23.20 1.51 -2.00
C LYS A 288 -23.03 2.05 -3.43
N ARG A 289 -23.22 3.36 -3.64
CA ARG A 289 -22.39 4.06 -4.63
C ARG A 289 -21.24 4.67 -3.86
N TYR A 290 -20.11 3.98 -3.88
CA TYR A 290 -18.92 4.49 -3.23
C TYR A 290 -18.42 5.71 -4.00
N TRP A 291 -17.75 6.66 -3.34
CA TRP A 291 -17.07 7.77 -4.04
C TRP A 291 -16.11 7.28 -5.12
N GLU A 292 -15.61 6.04 -4.99
CA GLU A 292 -14.83 5.35 -6.01
C GLU A 292 -15.60 5.17 -7.33
N ASP A 293 -16.92 4.99 -7.30
CA ASP A 293 -17.73 4.83 -8.50
C ASP A 293 -17.81 6.17 -9.25
N TRP A 294 -18.05 7.26 -8.51
CA TRP A 294 -18.06 8.63 -9.04
C TRP A 294 -16.72 9.08 -9.61
N ALA A 295 -15.61 8.59 -9.07
CA ALA A 295 -14.27 8.95 -9.56
C ALA A 295 -14.08 8.61 -11.06
N THR A 296 -14.73 7.56 -11.55
CA THR A 296 -14.67 7.16 -12.96
C THR A 296 -15.41 8.15 -13.85
N ASP A 297 -16.60 8.57 -13.43
CA ASP A 297 -17.39 9.59 -14.14
C ASP A 297 -16.68 10.93 -14.15
N VAL A 298 -16.04 11.29 -13.05
CA VAL A 298 -15.27 12.53 -12.94
C VAL A 298 -14.00 12.50 -13.78
N ALA A 299 -13.27 11.39 -13.84
CA ALA A 299 -12.13 11.24 -14.75
C ALA A 299 -12.56 11.48 -16.21
N ARG A 300 -13.71 10.93 -16.61
CA ARG A 300 -14.29 11.13 -17.95
C ARG A 300 -14.66 12.59 -18.19
N ILE A 301 -15.29 13.26 -17.22
CA ILE A 301 -15.67 14.68 -17.33
C ILE A 301 -14.44 15.58 -17.39
N ALA A 302 -13.42 15.32 -16.56
CA ALA A 302 -12.16 16.07 -16.60
C ALA A 302 -11.47 15.94 -17.97
N GLN A 303 -11.44 14.74 -18.58
CA GLN A 303 -10.93 14.55 -19.94
C GLN A 303 -11.74 15.31 -20.99
N ALA A 304 -13.07 15.37 -20.84
CA ALA A 304 -13.92 16.18 -21.71
C ALA A 304 -13.61 17.67 -21.58
N HIS A 305 -13.40 18.17 -20.35
CA HIS A 305 -12.98 19.55 -20.11
C HIS A 305 -11.61 19.85 -20.72
N VAL A 306 -10.61 18.97 -20.57
CA VAL A 306 -9.29 19.11 -21.22
C VAL A 306 -9.45 19.25 -22.74
N ALA A 307 -10.24 18.38 -23.38
CA ALA A 307 -10.44 18.43 -24.83
C ALA A 307 -11.12 19.73 -25.28
N ARG A 308 -12.11 20.23 -24.52
CA ARG A 308 -12.81 21.50 -24.81
C ARG A 308 -11.90 22.70 -24.63
N ILE A 309 -11.19 22.79 -23.51
CA ILE A 309 -10.26 23.89 -23.24
C ILE A 309 -9.19 23.94 -24.32
N ARG A 310 -8.63 22.80 -24.71
CA ARG A 310 -7.68 22.72 -25.83
C ARG A 310 -8.29 23.28 -27.13
N ALA A 311 -9.50 22.85 -27.49
CA ALA A 311 -10.17 23.35 -28.69
C ALA A 311 -10.44 24.87 -28.65
N LEU A 312 -10.76 25.43 -27.48
CA LEU A 312 -11.02 26.87 -27.31
C LEU A 312 -9.73 27.69 -27.40
N VAL A 313 -8.66 27.22 -26.75
CA VAL A 313 -7.33 27.80 -26.88
C VAL A 313 -6.89 27.75 -28.35
N ASP A 314 -7.25 26.72 -29.12
CA ASP A 314 -6.91 26.65 -30.54
C ASP A 314 -7.85 27.47 -31.45
N ALA A 315 -9.03 27.88 -31.01
CA ALA A 315 -10.05 28.48 -31.88
C ALA A 315 -9.99 30.01 -32.01
N GLY A 316 -9.57 30.74 -30.96
CA GLY A 316 -9.73 32.20 -30.89
C GLY A 316 -8.47 32.96 -30.47
N GLN A 317 -8.31 34.19 -30.96
CA GLN A 317 -7.12 35.00 -30.70
C GLN A 317 -7.08 35.54 -29.26
N ALA A 318 -8.22 35.91 -28.68
CA ALA A 318 -8.28 36.43 -27.31
C ALA A 318 -8.00 35.33 -26.27
N GLU A 319 -8.56 34.14 -26.52
CA GLU A 319 -8.39 32.92 -25.74
C GLU A 319 -6.92 32.46 -25.73
N ARG A 320 -6.25 32.51 -26.89
CA ARG A 320 -4.80 32.22 -27.00
C ARG A 320 -3.95 33.18 -26.18
N GLU A 321 -4.23 34.47 -26.25
CA GLU A 321 -3.40 35.46 -25.56
C GLU A 321 -3.56 35.36 -24.04
N VAL A 322 -4.79 35.23 -23.52
CA VAL A 322 -5.01 34.99 -22.09
C VAL A 322 -4.39 33.67 -21.63
N PHE A 323 -4.48 32.61 -22.43
CA PHE A 323 -3.89 31.32 -22.08
C PHE A 323 -2.36 31.36 -22.11
N LYS A 324 -1.75 32.09 -23.05
CA LYS A 324 -0.29 32.30 -23.08
C LYS A 324 0.19 33.07 -21.86
N GLU A 325 -0.56 34.09 -21.44
CA GLU A 325 -0.26 34.84 -20.22
C GLU A 325 -0.36 33.93 -18.98
N PHE A 326 -1.45 33.16 -18.87
CA PHE A 326 -1.62 32.16 -17.82
C PHE A 326 -0.48 31.12 -17.78
N LEU A 327 -0.12 30.55 -18.93
CA LEU A 327 0.98 29.58 -19.03
C LEU A 327 2.32 30.20 -18.62
N LYS A 328 2.56 31.46 -19.01
CA LYS A 328 3.76 32.19 -18.60
C LYS A 328 3.80 32.37 -17.09
N GLU A 329 2.69 32.78 -16.48
CA GLU A 329 2.62 32.95 -15.03
C GLU A 329 2.79 31.63 -14.27
N LEU A 330 2.21 30.52 -14.75
CA LEU A 330 2.45 29.20 -14.15
C LEU A 330 3.92 28.78 -14.24
N ARG A 331 4.61 29.12 -15.33
CA ARG A 331 6.04 28.84 -15.48
C ARG A 331 6.90 29.66 -14.54
N ASP A 332 6.48 30.89 -14.26
CA ASP A 332 7.16 31.79 -13.33
C ASP A 332 6.89 31.41 -11.87
N ASP A 333 5.63 31.05 -11.53
CA ASP A 333 5.19 30.74 -10.16
C ASP A 333 5.51 29.31 -9.71
N ILE A 334 5.43 28.34 -10.64
CA ILE A 334 5.62 26.91 -10.37
C ILE A 334 6.92 26.45 -10.97
N ASN A 335 6.99 26.23 -12.28
CA ASN A 335 8.19 25.65 -12.90
C ASN A 335 8.30 25.98 -14.40
N PRO A 336 9.50 26.34 -14.91
CA PRO A 336 9.72 26.60 -16.34
C PRO A 336 9.29 25.47 -17.28
N ASP A 337 9.35 24.22 -16.81
CA ASP A 337 9.03 23.02 -17.59
C ASP A 337 7.51 22.74 -17.69
N VAL A 338 6.65 23.55 -17.05
CA VAL A 338 5.19 23.42 -17.18
C VAL A 338 4.78 23.53 -18.65
N SER A 339 4.18 22.47 -19.17
CA SER A 339 3.70 22.42 -20.55
C SER A 339 2.33 23.08 -20.70
N ALA A 340 1.95 23.41 -21.94
CA ALA A 340 0.59 23.87 -22.21
C ALA A 340 -0.46 22.82 -21.82
N GLU A 341 -0.14 21.53 -21.94
CA GLU A 341 -1.04 20.45 -21.52
C GLU A 341 -1.20 20.40 -20.00
N ASP A 342 -0.12 20.55 -19.23
CA ASP A 342 -0.20 20.63 -17.77
C ASP A 342 -1.10 21.81 -17.33
N ALA A 343 -0.96 22.97 -17.97
CA ALA A 343 -1.78 24.14 -17.69
C ALA A 343 -3.28 23.92 -18.01
N ILE A 344 -3.59 23.27 -19.14
CA ILE A 344 -4.97 22.89 -19.49
C ILE A 344 -5.53 21.89 -18.46
N GLU A 345 -4.72 20.90 -18.07
CA GLU A 345 -5.12 19.91 -17.08
C GLU A 345 -5.37 20.55 -15.71
N MET A 346 -4.56 21.53 -15.29
CA MET A 346 -4.78 22.31 -14.07
C MET A 346 -6.10 23.08 -14.09
N LEU A 347 -6.45 23.72 -15.21
CA LEU A 347 -7.75 24.40 -15.36
C LEU A 347 -8.92 23.40 -15.27
N ALA A 348 -8.81 22.25 -15.95
CA ALA A 348 -9.84 21.21 -15.89
C ALA A 348 -9.99 20.63 -14.47
N GLN A 349 -8.89 20.41 -13.75
CA GLN A 349 -8.90 19.99 -12.35
C GLN A 349 -9.58 21.03 -11.46
N HIS A 350 -9.25 22.32 -11.64
CA HIS A 350 -9.88 23.39 -10.89
C HIS A 350 -11.41 23.38 -11.05
N MET A 351 -11.91 23.25 -12.28
CA MET A 351 -13.34 23.20 -12.57
C MET A 351 -14.08 22.05 -11.87
N VAL A 352 -13.43 20.88 -11.75
CA VAL A 352 -14.01 19.70 -11.09
C VAL A 352 -13.90 19.79 -9.56
N THR A 353 -12.80 20.34 -9.06
CA THR A 353 -12.49 20.36 -7.62
C THR A 353 -13.18 21.49 -6.90
N GLN A 354 -13.39 22.64 -7.55
CA GLN A 354 -14.01 23.80 -6.92
C GLN A 354 -15.42 23.50 -6.37
N PRO A 355 -16.35 22.83 -7.09
CA PRO A 355 -17.66 22.50 -6.54
C PRO A 355 -17.59 21.50 -5.37
N VAL A 356 -16.60 20.60 -5.36
CA VAL A 356 -16.34 19.69 -4.23
C VAL A 356 -15.94 20.49 -3.00
N PHE A 357 -15.06 21.48 -3.16
CA PHE A 357 -14.66 22.37 -2.06
C PHE A 357 -15.80 23.28 -1.59
N ASP A 358 -16.60 23.82 -2.50
CA ASP A 358 -17.81 24.58 -2.16
C ASP A 358 -18.79 23.69 -1.35
N ALA A 359 -18.92 22.41 -1.72
CA ALA A 359 -19.71 21.43 -0.98
C ALA A 359 -19.12 21.05 0.39
N LEU A 360 -17.79 20.98 0.50
CA LEU A 360 -17.07 20.64 1.73
C LEU A 360 -17.13 21.75 2.79
N PHE A 361 -17.22 23.00 2.38
CA PHE A 361 -17.00 24.14 3.29
C PHE A 361 -18.16 25.15 3.33
N GLY A 362 -19.21 24.96 2.53
CA GLY A 362 -20.44 25.77 2.60
C GLY A 362 -20.24 27.24 2.22
N GLN A 363 -21.02 28.16 2.80
CA GLN A 363 -20.92 29.62 2.52
C GLN A 363 -19.61 30.27 3.01
N ALA A 364 -18.74 29.55 3.72
CA ALA A 364 -17.35 29.94 3.91
C ALA A 364 -16.61 29.68 2.58
N ALA A 365 -16.80 30.57 1.61
CA ALA A 365 -16.30 30.44 0.25
C ALA A 365 -14.77 30.62 0.18
N ALA A 366 -14.01 29.68 0.77
CA ALA A 366 -12.56 29.67 0.78
C ALA A 366 -11.99 29.57 -0.64
N ALA A 367 -12.59 28.75 -1.51
CA ALA A 367 -12.16 28.63 -2.91
C ALA A 367 -12.37 29.91 -3.72
N ARG A 368 -13.52 30.60 -3.56
CA ARG A 368 -13.81 31.87 -4.25
C ARG A 368 -13.02 33.06 -3.71
N ARG A 369 -12.54 32.98 -2.46
CA ARG A 369 -11.70 33.99 -1.82
C ARG A 369 -10.21 33.66 -1.91
N ASN A 370 -9.85 32.47 -2.38
CA ASN A 370 -8.47 32.05 -2.56
C ASN A 370 -7.85 32.78 -3.77
N PRO A 371 -6.67 33.39 -3.65
CA PRO A 371 -6.05 34.14 -4.74
C PRO A 371 -5.79 33.34 -6.01
N VAL A 372 -5.39 32.08 -5.87
CA VAL A 372 -5.13 31.18 -7.01
C VAL A 372 -6.43 30.81 -7.70
N GLY A 373 -7.48 30.51 -6.92
CA GLY A 373 -8.81 30.22 -7.46
C GLY A 373 -9.39 31.40 -8.25
N GLN A 374 -9.17 32.63 -7.76
CA GLN A 374 -9.60 33.85 -8.47
C GLN A 374 -8.88 34.03 -9.81
N GLY A 375 -7.56 33.85 -9.85
CA GLY A 375 -6.80 33.94 -11.10
C GLY A 375 -7.21 32.88 -12.12
N MET A 376 -7.46 31.64 -11.68
CA MET A 376 -7.97 30.57 -12.55
C MET A 376 -9.38 30.89 -13.09
N GLN A 377 -10.25 31.46 -12.26
CA GLN A 377 -11.59 31.85 -12.66
C GLN A 377 -11.55 32.96 -13.72
N THR A 378 -10.64 33.93 -13.62
CA THR A 378 -10.45 34.98 -14.65
C THR A 378 -10.11 34.37 -16.02
N VAL A 379 -9.24 33.37 -16.06
CA VAL A 379 -8.89 32.66 -17.31
C VAL A 379 -10.12 31.93 -17.88
N LEU A 380 -10.85 31.20 -17.03
CA LEU A 380 -12.03 30.43 -17.44
C LEU A 380 -13.18 31.33 -17.94
N GLU A 381 -13.34 32.53 -17.39
CA GLU A 381 -14.34 33.51 -17.83
C GLU A 381 -14.09 34.03 -19.25
N VAL A 382 -12.82 34.10 -19.67
CA VAL A 382 -12.44 34.48 -21.04
C VAL A 382 -12.60 33.31 -21.99
N LEU A 383 -12.21 32.09 -21.57
CA LEU A 383 -12.34 30.88 -22.38
C LEU A 383 -13.81 30.49 -22.66
N LYS A 384 -14.77 30.99 -21.86
CA LYS A 384 -16.23 30.76 -21.97
C LYS A 384 -16.61 29.36 -22.49
N PRO A 385 -16.22 28.26 -21.83
CA PRO A 385 -16.40 26.96 -22.45
C PRO A 385 -17.88 26.56 -22.45
N SER A 386 -18.50 26.57 -23.63
CA SER A 386 -19.92 26.25 -23.82
C SER A 386 -20.23 24.78 -23.46
N GLY A 387 -21.35 24.55 -22.77
CA GLY A 387 -21.84 23.20 -22.44
C GLY A 387 -21.26 22.56 -21.18
N ILE A 388 -20.44 23.28 -20.40
CA ILE A 388 -19.94 22.80 -19.09
C ILE A 388 -21.08 22.60 -18.08
N ALA A 389 -22.03 23.54 -18.02
CA ALA A 389 -23.10 23.51 -17.02
C ALA A 389 -23.90 22.19 -17.07
N ALA A 390 -24.16 21.67 -18.27
CA ALA A 390 -24.86 20.40 -18.47
C ALA A 390 -24.05 19.16 -18.02
N GLU A 391 -22.71 19.21 -18.10
CA GLU A 391 -21.85 18.12 -17.59
C GLU A 391 -21.68 18.20 -16.08
N ALA A 392 -21.61 19.41 -15.52
CA ALA A 392 -21.55 19.66 -14.08
C ALA A 392 -22.84 19.23 -13.36
N GLU A 393 -24.01 19.41 -13.98
CA GLU A 393 -25.31 18.91 -13.47
C GLU A 393 -25.30 17.40 -13.21
N SER A 394 -24.58 16.62 -14.03
CA SER A 394 -24.47 15.17 -13.81
C SER A 394 -23.72 14.78 -12.53
N LEU A 395 -22.94 15.71 -11.96
CA LEU A 395 -22.20 15.57 -10.71
C LEU A 395 -22.93 16.18 -9.50
N ASP A 396 -24.08 16.83 -9.68
CA ASP A 396 -24.86 17.37 -8.57
C ASP A 396 -25.21 16.33 -7.50
N PRO A 397 -25.60 15.08 -7.84
CA PRO A 397 -25.84 14.07 -6.82
C PRO A 397 -24.59 13.72 -6.00
N PHE A 398 -23.40 13.81 -6.62
CA PHE A 398 -22.12 13.63 -5.93
C PHE A 398 -21.84 14.82 -5.00
N TYR A 399 -21.96 16.06 -5.48
CA TYR A 399 -21.77 17.25 -4.64
C TYR A 399 -22.76 17.28 -3.47
N ASP A 400 -24.00 16.86 -3.69
CA ASP A 400 -25.00 16.70 -2.62
C ASP A 400 -24.63 15.60 -1.63
N SER A 401 -23.98 14.53 -2.08
CA SER A 401 -23.46 13.50 -1.17
C SER A 401 -22.36 14.04 -0.26
N VAL A 402 -21.47 14.88 -0.80
CA VAL A 402 -20.40 15.55 -0.04
C VAL A 402 -20.99 16.54 0.96
N ARG A 403 -21.92 17.41 0.50
CA ARG A 403 -22.65 18.35 1.37
C ARG A 403 -23.33 17.64 2.55
N ARG A 404 -24.03 16.52 2.28
CA ARG A 404 -24.73 15.75 3.30
C ARG A 404 -23.78 15.14 4.34
N ARG A 405 -22.63 14.58 3.92
CA ARG A 405 -21.63 14.05 4.87
C ARG A 405 -21.01 15.14 5.73
N VAL A 406 -20.75 16.31 5.15
CA VAL A 406 -20.18 17.47 5.87
C VAL A 406 -21.16 18.05 6.88
N GLN A 407 -22.45 18.14 6.52
CA GLN A 407 -23.50 18.61 7.44
C GLN A 407 -23.64 17.71 8.68
N GLY A 408 -23.37 16.40 8.55
CA GLY A 408 -23.32 15.46 9.67
C GLY A 408 -22.01 15.50 10.49
N ALA A 409 -20.97 16.18 10.01
CA ALA A 409 -19.67 16.25 10.69
C ALA A 409 -19.64 17.41 11.70
N ALA A 410 -19.94 17.10 12.96
CA ALA A 410 -20.00 18.08 14.06
C ALA A 410 -18.63 18.62 14.51
N SER A 411 -17.53 17.90 14.23
CA SER A 411 -16.17 18.31 14.64
C SER A 411 -15.23 18.54 13.45
N ALA A 412 -14.22 19.40 13.65
CA ALA A 412 -13.17 19.63 12.65
C ALA A 412 -12.42 18.33 12.28
N GLN A 413 -12.23 17.43 13.24
CA GLN A 413 -11.61 16.13 13.02
C GLN A 413 -12.46 15.21 12.12
N ALA A 414 -13.79 15.24 12.27
CA ALA A 414 -14.70 14.50 11.38
C ALA A 414 -14.70 15.07 9.95
N ARG A 415 -14.62 16.40 9.80
CA ARG A 415 -14.47 17.05 8.48
C ARG A 415 -13.13 16.71 7.83
N GLN A 416 -12.05 16.67 8.61
CA GLN A 416 -10.74 16.27 8.11
C GLN A 416 -10.74 14.81 7.63
N ALA A 417 -11.37 13.89 8.37
CA ALA A 417 -11.51 12.49 7.95
C ALA A 417 -12.27 12.36 6.62
N ILE A 418 -13.29 13.19 6.39
CA ILE A 418 -14.01 13.28 5.11
C ILE A 418 -13.07 13.74 3.97
N VAL A 419 -12.24 14.75 4.20
CA VAL A 419 -11.27 15.24 3.20
C VAL A 419 -10.22 14.17 2.89
N VAL A 420 -9.72 13.46 3.90
CA VAL A 420 -8.79 12.33 3.73
C VAL A 420 -9.44 11.24 2.88
N GLU A 421 -10.67 10.85 3.19
CA GLU A 421 -11.38 9.81 2.43
C GLU A 421 -11.68 10.26 0.99
N LEU A 422 -12.05 11.52 0.75
CA LEU A 422 -12.19 12.07 -0.61
C LEU A 422 -10.87 12.03 -1.37
N TYR A 423 -9.77 12.34 -0.71
CA TYR A 423 -8.46 12.25 -1.32
C TYR A 423 -8.13 10.80 -1.74
N ASP A 424 -8.23 9.87 -0.80
CA ASP A 424 -7.83 8.48 -1.01
C ASP A 424 -8.73 7.72 -1.99
N LYS A 425 -10.05 7.91 -1.89
CA LYS A 425 -11.03 7.13 -2.67
C LYS A 425 -11.48 7.82 -3.95
N PHE A 426 -11.49 9.15 -3.98
CA PHE A 426 -12.00 9.91 -5.12
C PHE A 426 -10.86 10.52 -5.96
N PHE A 427 -10.05 11.41 -5.40
CA PHE A 427 -9.05 12.14 -6.19
C PHE A 427 -7.97 11.23 -6.77
N ARG A 428 -7.50 10.25 -6.00
CA ARG A 428 -6.52 9.25 -6.46
C ARG A 428 -7.00 8.46 -7.68
N LYS A 429 -8.30 8.17 -7.76
CA LYS A 429 -8.91 7.40 -8.86
C LYS A 429 -9.35 8.31 -10.02
N ALA A 430 -9.80 9.52 -9.73
CA ALA A 430 -10.22 10.50 -10.73
C ALA A 430 -9.03 11.09 -11.52
N PHE A 431 -7.88 11.27 -10.86
CA PHE A 431 -6.68 11.88 -11.44
C PHE A 431 -5.44 10.99 -11.19
N PRO A 432 -5.36 9.79 -11.79
CA PRO A 432 -4.31 8.82 -11.48
C PRO A 432 -2.91 9.31 -11.86
N ARG A 433 -2.75 10.00 -13.01
CA ARG A 433 -1.44 10.57 -13.43
C ARG A 433 -0.91 11.58 -12.43
N VAL A 434 -1.80 12.42 -11.93
CA VAL A 434 -1.52 13.45 -10.93
C VAL A 434 -1.19 12.77 -9.61
N SER A 435 -1.98 11.79 -9.17
CA SER A 435 -1.69 11.04 -7.93
C SER A 435 -0.37 10.26 -7.99
N GLU A 436 -0.04 9.62 -9.12
CA GLU A 436 1.21 8.89 -9.35
C GLU A 436 2.43 9.82 -9.42
N ARG A 437 2.31 11.00 -10.05
CA ARG A 437 3.37 12.01 -10.12
C ARG A 437 3.64 12.64 -8.75
N LEU A 438 2.60 12.77 -7.91
CA LEU A 438 2.64 13.63 -6.73
C LEU A 438 2.89 12.89 -5.42
N GLY A 439 2.51 11.61 -5.32
CA GLY A 439 2.82 10.79 -4.14
C GLY A 439 2.45 11.43 -2.80
N ILE A 440 1.37 12.24 -2.72
CA ILE A 440 0.99 12.93 -1.48
C ILE A 440 0.68 11.87 -0.42
N VAL A 441 1.46 11.90 0.67
CA VAL A 441 1.31 11.00 1.79
C VAL A 441 0.83 11.78 3.01
N TYR A 442 -0.27 11.34 3.62
CA TYR A 442 -0.68 11.87 4.91
C TYR A 442 0.34 11.50 5.98
N THR A 443 0.92 12.51 6.62
CA THR A 443 1.87 12.31 7.70
C THR A 443 1.13 11.96 9.00
N PRO A 444 1.45 10.83 9.67
CA PRO A 444 0.87 10.49 10.96
C PRO A 444 1.01 11.65 11.96
N VAL A 445 -0.07 11.95 12.68
CA VAL A 445 -0.13 13.09 13.61
C VAL A 445 0.91 12.94 14.71
N GLU A 446 1.18 11.71 15.16
CA GLU A 446 2.17 11.41 16.18
C GLU A 446 3.59 11.82 15.76
N ILE A 447 3.93 11.68 14.47
CA ILE A 447 5.21 12.13 13.92
C ILE A 447 5.27 13.65 13.89
N VAL A 448 4.20 14.30 13.43
CA VAL A 448 4.10 15.76 13.33
C VAL A 448 4.21 16.40 14.71
N ASP A 449 3.41 15.92 15.67
CA ASP A 449 3.41 16.44 17.04
C ASP A 449 4.77 16.24 17.69
N PHE A 450 5.40 15.06 17.54
CA PHE A 450 6.75 14.81 18.06
C PHE A 450 7.78 15.80 17.49
N ILE A 451 7.75 16.07 16.18
CA ILE A 451 8.65 17.04 15.55
C ILE A 451 8.42 18.44 16.12
N LEU A 452 7.18 18.91 16.20
CA LEU A 452 6.86 20.26 16.65
C LEU A 452 7.28 20.49 18.12
N HIS A 453 6.99 19.55 19.00
CA HIS A 453 7.42 19.64 20.41
C HIS A 453 8.95 19.55 20.54
N SER A 454 9.60 18.76 19.70
CA SER A 454 11.07 18.67 19.67
C SER A 454 11.72 19.98 19.19
N VAL A 455 11.16 20.63 18.17
CA VAL A 455 11.61 21.96 17.74
C VAL A 455 11.42 23.00 18.84
N GLN A 456 10.27 23.01 19.51
CA GLN A 456 10.04 23.88 20.68
C GLN A 456 11.10 23.67 21.77
N HIS A 457 11.43 22.41 22.08
CA HIS A 457 12.47 22.08 23.05
C HIS A 457 13.86 22.59 22.62
N VAL A 458 14.25 22.31 21.37
CA VAL A 458 15.54 22.76 20.82
C VAL A 458 15.66 24.29 20.81
N LEU A 459 14.59 25.00 20.44
CA LEU A 459 14.59 26.48 20.47
C LEU A 459 14.85 27.02 21.88
N GLY A 460 14.22 26.42 22.89
CA GLY A 460 14.43 26.80 24.29
C GLY A 460 15.84 26.50 24.77
N GLN A 461 16.35 25.30 24.46
CA GLN A 461 17.65 24.83 24.93
C GLN A 461 18.84 25.55 24.25
N GLU A 462 18.79 25.69 22.92
CA GLU A 462 19.94 26.14 22.13
C GLU A 462 19.95 27.65 21.89
N PHE A 463 18.77 28.28 21.87
CA PHE A 463 18.63 29.71 21.53
C PHE A 463 17.95 30.54 22.61
N GLY A 464 17.46 29.94 23.70
CA GLY A 464 16.64 30.64 24.71
C GLY A 464 15.36 31.24 24.11
N SER A 465 14.82 30.62 23.06
CA SER A 465 13.67 31.11 22.28
C SER A 465 12.53 30.09 22.28
N ALA A 466 11.43 30.40 21.59
CA ALA A 466 10.28 29.52 21.44
C ALA A 466 9.63 29.71 20.07
N LEU A 467 8.83 28.73 19.62
CA LEU A 467 8.03 28.85 18.40
C LEU A 467 7.13 30.08 18.44
N GLY A 468 6.62 30.42 19.62
CA GLY A 468 5.73 31.56 19.87
C GLY A 468 6.42 32.90 20.12
N GLU A 469 7.75 33.04 19.96
CA GLU A 469 8.45 34.32 20.09
C GLU A 469 8.28 35.20 18.83
N PRO A 470 8.24 36.55 18.94
CA PRO A 470 8.20 37.44 17.78
C PRO A 470 9.37 37.21 16.82
N ASP A 471 9.18 37.46 15.52
CA ASP A 471 10.21 37.36 14.47
C ASP A 471 10.81 35.95 14.24
N VAL A 472 10.36 34.93 14.98
CA VAL A 472 10.67 33.52 14.69
C VAL A 472 9.78 33.04 13.55
N HIS A 473 10.24 33.24 12.31
CA HIS A 473 9.52 32.79 11.12
C HIS A 473 9.64 31.27 10.91
N ILE A 474 8.48 30.62 10.69
CA ILE A 474 8.38 29.17 10.54
C ILE A 474 7.85 28.85 9.15
N LEU A 475 8.55 27.98 8.43
CA LEU A 475 8.22 27.58 7.07
C LEU A 475 8.02 26.07 6.98
N ASP A 476 6.90 25.68 6.37
CA ASP A 476 6.70 24.34 5.81
C ASP A 476 6.81 24.41 4.27
N PRO A 477 7.97 24.04 3.69
CA PRO A 477 8.22 24.17 2.26
C PRO A 477 7.47 23.13 1.40
N PHE A 478 6.87 22.10 2.01
CA PHE A 478 6.22 20.99 1.32
C PHE A 478 4.95 20.60 2.09
N THR A 479 4.01 21.54 2.20
CA THR A 479 3.00 21.45 3.25
C THR A 479 1.97 20.34 3.02
N GLY A 480 1.83 19.84 1.78
CA GLY A 480 0.87 18.81 1.43
C GLY A 480 -0.52 19.28 1.78
N THR A 481 -1.10 18.66 2.81
CA THR A 481 -2.45 18.99 3.32
C THR A 481 -2.46 19.98 4.48
N GLY A 482 -1.34 20.65 4.76
CA GLY A 482 -1.23 21.68 5.81
C GLY A 482 -0.96 21.14 7.20
N THR A 483 -0.63 19.83 7.33
CA THR A 483 -0.68 19.13 8.63
C THR A 483 0.25 19.75 9.68
N PHE A 484 1.48 20.12 9.34
CA PHE A 484 2.42 20.71 10.31
C PHE A 484 1.91 22.05 10.85
N ILE A 485 1.41 22.93 9.98
CA ILE A 485 0.87 24.23 10.40
C ILE A 485 -0.42 24.05 11.20
N THR A 486 -1.35 23.20 10.75
CA THR A 486 -2.59 22.88 11.46
C THR A 486 -2.30 22.32 12.86
N ARG A 487 -1.40 21.35 12.99
CA ARG A 487 -1.04 20.77 14.30
C ARG A 487 -0.34 21.76 15.19
N MET A 488 0.49 22.65 14.66
CA MET A 488 1.10 23.72 15.45
C MET A 488 0.04 24.62 16.10
N LEU A 489 -1.01 24.99 15.36
CA LEU A 489 -2.13 25.78 15.88
C LEU A 489 -2.98 25.02 16.93
N GLN A 490 -3.07 23.69 16.84
CA GLN A 490 -3.91 22.85 17.69
C GLN A 490 -3.20 22.21 18.89
N SER A 491 -1.87 22.12 18.84
CA SER A 491 -1.04 21.36 19.79
C SER A 491 -0.96 21.98 21.19
N GLY A 492 -1.38 23.24 21.36
CA GLY A 492 -1.18 24.00 22.59
C GLY A 492 0.23 24.57 22.75
N LEU A 493 1.11 24.43 21.75
CA LEU A 493 2.44 25.05 21.72
C LEU A 493 2.39 26.58 21.61
N LEU A 494 1.28 27.12 21.10
CA LEU A 494 1.05 28.55 20.93
C LEU A 494 -0.22 28.96 21.68
N SER A 495 -0.17 30.07 22.42
CA SER A 495 -1.37 30.69 23.00
C SER A 495 -2.24 31.29 21.90
N PRO A 496 -3.55 31.50 22.13
CA PRO A 496 -4.42 32.17 21.15
C PRO A 496 -3.89 33.54 20.68
N GLU A 497 -3.26 34.32 21.57
CA GLU A 497 -2.64 35.61 21.25
C GLU A 497 -1.40 35.44 20.36
N GLN A 498 -0.57 34.43 20.65
CA GLN A 498 0.58 34.09 19.81
C GLN A 498 0.13 33.62 18.44
N ILE A 499 -0.93 32.79 18.36
CA ILE A 499 -1.54 32.37 17.09
C ILE A 499 -2.00 33.58 16.28
N LEU A 500 -2.72 34.51 16.88
CA LEU A 500 -3.19 35.73 16.21
C LEU A 500 -2.04 36.57 15.63
N ARG A 501 -0.91 36.66 16.34
CA ARG A 501 0.28 37.35 15.83
C ARG A 501 0.95 36.55 14.71
N LYS A 502 1.21 35.27 14.95
CA LYS A 502 1.93 34.37 14.05
C LYS A 502 1.22 34.16 12.72
N TYR A 503 -0.10 34.04 12.75
CA TYR A 503 -0.95 33.87 11.57
C TYR A 503 -1.01 35.13 10.68
N GLY A 504 -0.83 36.32 11.28
CA GLY A 504 -0.92 37.60 10.57
C GLY A 504 -2.34 37.95 10.10
N GLY A 505 -2.43 38.73 9.01
CA GLY A 505 -3.69 39.19 8.41
C GLY A 505 -4.13 40.58 8.89
N ASN A 506 -5.18 41.13 8.28
CA ASN A 506 -5.67 42.51 8.54
C ASN A 506 -4.57 43.58 8.46
N GLY A 507 -3.67 43.47 7.47
CA GLY A 507 -2.55 44.39 7.28
C GLY A 507 -1.28 44.03 8.06
N ARG A 508 -1.27 42.96 8.86
CA ARG A 508 -0.06 42.44 9.53
C ARG A 508 0.62 41.32 8.72
N PRO A 509 1.95 41.28 8.66
CA PRO A 509 2.69 40.18 8.03
C PRO A 509 2.48 38.86 8.79
N SER A 510 2.56 37.74 8.07
CA SER A 510 2.54 36.41 8.66
C SER A 510 3.94 36.02 9.14
N GLU A 511 4.01 35.33 10.28
CA GLU A 511 5.21 34.64 10.74
C GLU A 511 5.16 33.12 10.43
N LEU A 512 4.00 32.59 10.07
CA LEU A 512 3.81 31.22 9.57
C LEU A 512 3.75 31.20 8.05
N HIS A 513 4.46 30.26 7.43
CA HIS A 513 4.60 30.16 5.98
C HIS A 513 4.45 28.72 5.52
N ALA A 514 3.82 28.54 4.36
CA ALA A 514 3.63 27.22 3.76
C ALA A 514 3.72 27.29 2.23
N ASN A 515 4.40 26.32 1.62
CA ASN A 515 4.46 26.19 0.16
C ASN A 515 3.89 24.84 -0.26
N GLU A 516 3.19 24.83 -1.39
CA GLU A 516 2.73 23.62 -2.05
C GLU A 516 2.77 23.80 -3.56
N ILE A 517 3.17 22.76 -4.29
CA ILE A 517 3.26 22.77 -5.76
C ILE A 517 1.97 22.25 -6.39
N VAL A 518 1.22 21.41 -5.66
CA VAL A 518 0.00 20.76 -6.12
C VAL A 518 -1.22 21.60 -5.79
N LEU A 519 -1.95 22.03 -6.81
CA LEU A 519 -3.16 22.83 -6.64
C LEU A 519 -4.18 22.23 -5.66
N LEU A 520 -4.49 20.94 -5.80
CA LEU A 520 -5.45 20.27 -4.94
C LEU A 520 -5.00 20.25 -3.46
N ALA A 521 -3.73 19.93 -3.23
CA ALA A 521 -3.16 19.89 -1.88
C ALA A 521 -3.10 21.29 -1.28
N TYR A 522 -2.74 22.30 -2.07
CA TYR A 522 -2.76 23.71 -1.70
C TYR A 522 -4.13 24.17 -1.21
N TYR A 523 -5.23 23.79 -1.89
CA TYR A 523 -6.58 24.11 -1.42
C TYR A 523 -6.92 23.42 -0.10
N ILE A 524 -6.58 22.13 0.03
CA ILE A 524 -6.79 21.38 1.27
C ILE A 524 -6.01 22.01 2.43
N ALA A 525 -4.74 22.34 2.22
CA ALA A 525 -3.88 22.97 3.21
C ALA A 525 -4.41 24.33 3.64
N SER A 526 -4.79 25.19 2.69
CA SER A 526 -5.36 26.50 2.96
C SER A 526 -6.53 26.38 3.93
N VAL A 527 -7.50 25.51 3.61
CA VAL A 527 -8.71 25.37 4.42
C VAL A 527 -8.43 24.72 5.77
N ASN A 528 -7.60 23.68 5.82
CA ASN A 528 -7.25 23.02 7.09
C ASN A 528 -6.57 24.00 8.06
N ILE A 529 -5.70 24.88 7.55
CA ILE A 529 -5.03 25.90 8.36
C ILE A 529 -6.02 26.97 8.81
N GLU A 530 -6.89 27.45 7.92
CA GLU A 530 -7.90 28.47 8.23
C GLU A 530 -8.92 28.00 9.27
N VAL A 531 -9.40 26.76 9.17
CA VAL A 531 -10.31 26.15 10.14
C VAL A 531 -9.63 25.94 11.48
N ALA A 532 -8.39 25.43 11.49
CA ALA A 532 -7.63 25.25 12.72
C ALA A 532 -7.37 26.58 13.45
N PHE A 533 -7.09 27.66 12.69
CA PHE A 533 -6.97 29.00 13.25
C PHE A 533 -8.28 29.50 13.86
N GLN A 534 -9.40 29.33 13.15
CA GLN A 534 -10.72 29.72 13.64
C GLN A 534 -11.07 29.01 14.95
N ASP A 535 -10.86 27.70 15.01
CA ASP A 535 -11.14 26.89 16.20
C ASP A 535 -10.23 27.25 17.37
N ALA A 536 -8.92 27.46 17.12
CA ALA A 536 -7.95 27.75 18.18
C ALA A 536 -8.07 29.18 18.76
N THR A 537 -8.66 30.13 18.03
CA THR A 537 -8.73 31.54 18.45
C THR A 537 -10.15 32.06 18.69
N ALA A 538 -11.17 31.28 18.37
CA ALA A 538 -12.58 31.72 18.30
C ALA A 538 -12.80 32.98 17.45
N SER A 539 -11.89 33.27 16.50
CA SER A 539 -11.98 34.43 15.61
C SER A 539 -12.90 34.15 14.42
N PRO A 540 -13.48 35.20 13.79
CA PRO A 540 -14.14 35.05 12.49
C PRO A 540 -13.18 34.46 11.45
N TYR A 541 -13.73 33.75 10.47
CA TYR A 541 -12.98 33.20 9.34
C TYR A 541 -12.09 34.25 8.67
N ARG A 542 -10.81 33.89 8.42
CA ARG A 542 -9.82 34.72 7.73
C ARG A 542 -8.94 33.86 6.84
N PRO A 543 -8.73 34.24 5.56
CA PRO A 543 -7.80 33.53 4.68
C PRO A 543 -6.39 33.50 5.26
N PHE A 544 -5.66 32.40 5.05
CA PHE A 544 -4.28 32.30 5.52
C PHE A 544 -3.33 33.06 4.58
N PRO A 545 -2.66 34.15 5.02
CA PRO A 545 -1.79 34.94 4.14
C PRO A 545 -0.41 34.31 3.89
N GLY A 546 -0.03 33.28 4.65
CA GLY A 546 1.29 32.66 4.60
C GLY A 546 1.45 31.51 3.60
N ILE A 547 0.37 31.02 2.99
CA ILE A 547 0.45 29.93 2.01
C ILE A 547 0.67 30.44 0.58
N CYS A 548 1.56 29.77 -0.15
CA CYS A 548 1.90 30.03 -1.55
C CYS A 548 1.72 28.77 -2.41
N LEU A 549 1.21 28.93 -3.64
CA LEU A 549 1.30 27.91 -4.68
C LEU A 549 2.62 28.11 -5.43
N THR A 550 3.60 27.23 -5.23
CA THR A 550 4.93 27.37 -5.83
C THR A 550 5.77 26.09 -5.74
N ASP A 551 6.75 25.96 -6.62
CA ASP A 551 7.84 25.00 -6.45
C ASP A 551 8.95 25.60 -5.58
N THR A 552 9.07 25.11 -4.36
CA THR A 552 10.10 25.55 -3.40
C THR A 552 11.52 25.48 -3.99
N PHE A 553 11.83 24.50 -4.84
CA PHE A 553 13.15 24.38 -5.43
C PHE A 553 13.42 25.43 -6.51
N ALA A 554 12.39 25.86 -7.25
CA ALA A 554 12.50 26.90 -8.28
C ALA A 554 12.43 28.33 -7.72
N LEU A 555 12.06 28.51 -6.44
CA LEU A 555 11.83 29.82 -5.82
C LEU A 555 13.05 30.77 -5.89
N ASN A 556 14.27 30.22 -5.98
CA ASN A 556 15.51 30.98 -6.13
C ASN A 556 16.02 31.06 -7.58
N GLU A 557 15.43 30.32 -8.52
CA GLU A 557 15.90 30.25 -9.90
C GLU A 557 15.36 31.38 -10.78
N ASN A 558 14.18 31.93 -10.44
CA ASN A 558 13.52 32.99 -11.19
C ASN A 558 13.58 34.35 -10.48
N ASP A 559 13.67 35.43 -11.27
CA ASP A 559 13.33 36.78 -10.82
C ASP A 559 11.81 36.87 -10.73
N ASP A 560 11.25 36.80 -9.53
CA ASP A 560 9.81 36.94 -9.30
C ASP A 560 9.36 38.33 -9.77
N LYS A 561 8.74 38.41 -10.95
CA LYS A 561 8.05 39.62 -11.42
C LYS A 561 6.63 39.63 -10.86
N LEU A 562 6.12 40.82 -10.52
CA LEU A 562 4.71 40.98 -10.19
C LEU A 562 3.86 40.60 -11.41
N GLN A 563 3.04 39.57 -11.24
CA GLN A 563 2.21 38.98 -12.29
C GLN A 563 0.79 39.57 -12.32
N ALA A 564 0.08 39.43 -13.45
CA ALA A 564 -1.22 40.03 -13.68
C ALA A 564 -2.40 39.15 -13.23
N LEU A 565 -2.32 37.82 -13.39
CA LEU A 565 -3.38 36.87 -13.05
C LEU A 565 -3.26 36.33 -11.62
N PHE A 566 -2.02 36.19 -11.09
CA PHE A 566 -1.76 35.77 -9.70
C PHE A 566 -1.02 36.80 -8.82
N PRO A 567 -1.47 38.07 -8.76
CA PRO A 567 -0.72 39.14 -8.10
C PRO A 567 -0.49 38.90 -6.60
N ASP A 568 -1.49 38.39 -5.87
CA ASP A 568 -1.34 38.13 -4.43
C ASP A 568 -0.43 36.91 -4.16
N ASN A 569 -0.51 35.84 -4.97
CA ASN A 569 0.41 34.70 -4.84
C ASN A 569 1.86 35.15 -5.07
N SER A 570 2.11 35.90 -6.15
CA SER A 570 3.42 36.49 -6.45
C SER A 570 3.94 37.38 -5.30
N GLN A 571 3.10 38.23 -4.72
CA GLN A 571 3.48 39.08 -3.58
C GLN A 571 3.78 38.28 -2.31
N ARG A 572 3.06 37.17 -2.06
CA ARG A 572 3.36 36.28 -0.94
C ARG A 572 4.72 35.60 -1.13
N ARG A 573 5.03 35.10 -2.33
CA ARG A 573 6.33 34.48 -2.66
C ARG A 573 7.50 35.45 -2.49
N GLN A 574 7.39 36.65 -3.06
CA GLN A 574 8.41 37.70 -2.92
C GLN A 574 8.68 38.07 -1.45
N ARG A 575 7.60 38.24 -0.66
CA ARG A 575 7.73 38.50 0.78
C ARG A 575 8.44 37.34 1.48
N GLN A 576 7.97 36.10 1.28
CA GLN A 576 8.55 34.92 1.91
C GLN A 576 10.04 34.73 1.55
N LYS A 577 10.44 35.02 0.31
CA LYS A 577 11.83 34.94 -0.16
C LYS A 577 12.76 35.89 0.60
N ALA A 578 12.26 37.07 0.95
CA ALA A 578 13.02 38.09 1.67
C ALA A 578 13.11 37.86 3.19
N LEU A 579 12.32 36.94 3.75
CA LEU A 579 12.28 36.71 5.21
C LEU A 579 13.49 35.91 5.71
N ASP A 580 13.90 36.22 6.94
CA ASP A 580 14.85 35.42 7.70
C ASP A 580 14.11 34.25 8.37
N ILE A 581 14.19 33.06 7.75
CA ILE A 581 13.49 31.87 8.24
C ILE A 581 14.35 31.18 9.28
N ARG A 582 13.81 31.02 10.50
CA ARG A 582 14.51 30.42 11.66
C ARG A 582 14.10 29.00 11.95
N VAL A 583 12.97 28.56 11.43
CA VAL A 583 12.46 27.20 11.61
C VAL A 583 11.93 26.68 10.28
N ILE A 584 12.42 25.52 9.86
CA ILE A 584 11.89 24.77 8.71
C ILE A 584 11.40 23.42 9.22
N VAL A 585 10.13 23.10 8.99
CA VAL A 585 9.53 21.80 9.33
C VAL A 585 8.90 21.16 8.10
N GLY A 586 8.67 19.86 8.09
CA GLY A 586 7.88 19.25 7.01
C GLY A 586 8.17 17.78 6.72
N ASN A 587 7.48 17.29 5.69
CA ASN A 587 7.72 15.98 5.07
C ASN A 587 8.01 16.19 3.57
N PRO A 588 9.28 16.38 3.17
CA PRO A 588 9.62 16.62 1.76
C PRO A 588 9.28 15.42 0.87
N PRO A 589 9.09 15.62 -0.45
CA PRO A 589 8.78 14.53 -1.38
C PRO A 589 9.95 13.56 -1.56
N TRP A 590 9.68 12.26 -1.75
CA TRP A 590 10.70 11.21 -1.91
C TRP A 590 10.66 10.65 -3.33
N SER A 591 11.61 11.05 -4.18
CA SER A 591 11.68 10.60 -5.57
C SER A 591 13.12 10.61 -6.06
N ALA A 592 13.69 9.42 -6.23
CA ALA A 592 15.02 9.22 -6.83
C ALA A 592 14.99 9.23 -8.38
N GLY A 593 13.87 9.63 -8.99
CA GLY A 593 13.63 9.64 -10.43
C GLY A 593 12.66 8.57 -10.93
N GLN A 594 12.54 8.43 -12.25
CA GLN A 594 11.66 7.47 -12.91
C GLN A 594 11.98 6.02 -12.49
N ARG A 595 10.94 5.21 -12.22
CA ARG A 595 11.12 3.76 -11.97
C ARG A 595 11.50 3.03 -13.27
N SER A 596 11.11 3.56 -14.42
CA SER A 596 11.39 3.02 -15.75
C SER A 596 11.48 4.13 -16.79
N SER A 597 12.37 3.97 -17.79
CA SER A 597 12.41 4.84 -18.99
C SER A 597 11.10 4.85 -19.79
N ALA A 598 10.22 3.86 -19.57
CA ALA A 598 8.89 3.78 -20.17
C ALA A 598 7.87 4.71 -19.50
N ASP A 599 8.15 5.21 -18.29
CA ASP A 599 7.22 6.04 -17.52
C ASP A 599 7.12 7.48 -18.10
N ASN A 600 8.04 7.86 -18.99
CA ASN A 600 8.09 9.15 -19.69
C ASN A 600 7.86 10.38 -18.76
N ASN A 601 8.40 10.32 -17.55
CA ASN A 601 8.21 11.33 -16.49
C ASN A 601 9.58 11.86 -15.97
N PRO A 602 10.34 12.63 -16.78
CA PRO A 602 11.70 13.03 -16.40
C PRO A 602 11.70 13.81 -15.10
N SER A 603 12.71 13.58 -14.26
CA SER A 603 12.95 14.43 -13.10
C SER A 603 13.14 15.87 -13.58
N THR A 604 12.39 16.79 -12.99
CA THR A 604 12.53 18.23 -13.22
C THR A 604 13.94 18.67 -12.83
N SER A 605 14.54 19.53 -13.64
CA SER A 605 15.91 20.00 -13.39
C SER A 605 15.90 21.28 -12.57
N TYR A 606 16.83 21.38 -11.60
CA TYR A 606 17.01 22.54 -10.74
C TYR A 606 18.50 22.95 -10.75
N PRO A 607 19.01 23.59 -11.81
CA PRO A 607 20.44 23.76 -12.03
C PRO A 607 21.20 24.41 -10.86
N GLN A 608 20.60 25.37 -10.16
CA GLN A 608 21.27 26.03 -9.03
C GLN A 608 21.36 25.09 -7.82
N LEU A 609 20.26 24.41 -7.48
CA LEU A 609 20.22 23.47 -6.36
C LEU A 609 21.06 22.22 -6.65
N GLU A 610 21.01 21.70 -7.86
CA GLU A 610 21.84 20.61 -8.34
C GLU A 610 23.33 20.96 -8.27
N ALA A 611 23.70 22.20 -8.60
CA ALA A 611 25.07 22.70 -8.43
C ALA A 611 25.47 22.75 -6.95
N ARG A 612 24.57 23.16 -6.05
CA ARG A 612 24.81 23.12 -4.59
C ARG A 612 25.00 21.70 -4.09
N VAL A 613 24.19 20.74 -4.52
CA VAL A 613 24.37 19.30 -4.22
C VAL A 613 25.72 18.80 -4.74
N ALA A 614 26.12 19.21 -5.96
CA ALA A 614 27.39 18.83 -6.55
C ALA A 614 28.60 19.34 -5.74
N GLN A 615 28.57 20.62 -5.33
CA GLN A 615 29.62 21.29 -4.56
C GLN A 615 29.70 20.81 -3.11
N THR A 616 28.59 20.31 -2.55
CA THR A 616 28.50 19.87 -1.15
C THR A 616 28.56 18.35 -1.05
N PHE A 617 27.41 17.69 -1.18
CA PHE A 617 27.24 16.25 -0.98
C PHE A 617 28.06 15.43 -1.97
N ALA A 618 28.00 15.75 -3.26
CA ALA A 618 28.69 14.95 -4.26
C ALA A 618 30.21 15.07 -4.16
N ALA A 619 30.73 16.27 -3.87
CA ALA A 619 32.16 16.52 -3.69
C ALA A 619 32.78 15.68 -2.57
N ARG A 620 32.02 15.42 -1.49
CA ARG A 620 32.47 14.63 -0.32
C ARG A 620 32.13 13.14 -0.41
N SER A 621 31.43 12.71 -1.47
CA SER A 621 31.13 11.30 -1.70
C SER A 621 32.25 10.60 -2.48
N SER A 622 32.74 9.47 -1.96
CA SER A 622 33.72 8.60 -2.65
C SER A 622 33.08 7.67 -3.69
N ALA A 623 31.74 7.59 -3.74
CA ALA A 623 31.03 6.74 -4.68
C ALA A 623 31.19 7.23 -6.12
N THR A 624 31.21 6.30 -7.09
CA THR A 624 31.32 6.66 -8.51
C THR A 624 29.98 7.05 -9.13
N ASN A 625 28.92 6.31 -8.81
CA ASN A 625 27.57 6.70 -9.18
C ASN A 625 26.97 7.53 -8.04
N LYS A 626 26.71 8.80 -8.33
CA LYS A 626 26.22 9.80 -7.36
C LYS A 626 24.78 10.24 -7.63
N ASN A 627 24.09 9.59 -8.59
CA ASN A 627 22.76 10.02 -9.04
C ASN A 627 21.74 10.02 -7.91
N SER A 628 21.85 9.10 -6.95
CA SER A 628 20.93 9.02 -5.81
C SER A 628 21.06 10.19 -4.83
N LEU A 629 22.08 11.06 -4.94
CA LEU A 629 22.20 12.28 -4.14
C LEU A 629 21.20 13.37 -4.57
N TYR A 630 20.67 13.26 -5.80
CA TYR A 630 19.71 14.18 -6.39
C TYR A 630 18.25 13.73 -6.17
N ASP A 631 18.03 12.79 -5.25
CA ASP A 631 16.68 12.47 -4.79
C ASP A 631 16.03 13.72 -4.16
N SER A 632 14.76 13.95 -4.43
CA SER A 632 14.02 15.15 -4.01
C SER A 632 14.14 15.44 -2.51
N TYR A 633 14.14 14.41 -1.65
CA TYR A 633 14.26 14.63 -0.20
C TYR A 633 15.66 15.07 0.23
N LYS A 634 16.71 14.65 -0.50
CA LYS A 634 18.10 15.07 -0.25
C LYS A 634 18.32 16.49 -0.77
N MET A 635 17.73 16.82 -1.92
CA MET A 635 17.66 18.19 -2.40
C MET A 635 16.91 19.10 -1.42
N ALA A 636 15.84 18.62 -0.78
CA ALA A 636 15.15 19.34 0.30
C ALA A 636 16.04 19.57 1.53
N ILE A 637 16.82 18.57 1.96
CA ILE A 637 17.81 18.76 3.03
C ILE A 637 18.82 19.85 2.64
N ARG A 638 19.37 19.79 1.41
CA ARG A 638 20.33 20.80 0.92
C ARG A 638 19.73 22.19 0.86
N TRP A 639 18.52 22.29 0.29
CA TRP A 639 17.79 23.54 0.16
C TRP A 639 17.47 24.15 1.52
N ALA A 640 16.98 23.35 2.48
CA ALA A 640 16.67 23.82 3.83
C ALA A 640 17.93 24.26 4.59
N ALA A 641 19.03 23.52 4.44
CA ALA A 641 20.32 23.88 5.03
C ALA A 641 20.89 25.18 4.44
N ASP A 642 20.62 25.49 3.18
CA ASP A 642 20.96 26.79 2.58
C ASP A 642 19.95 27.89 3.00
N ARG A 643 18.65 27.57 3.15
CA ARG A 643 17.57 28.52 3.47
C ARG A 643 17.59 29.05 4.91
N ILE A 644 18.01 28.23 5.87
CA ILE A 644 18.13 28.60 7.31
C ILE A 644 19.30 29.57 7.57
N ASN A 645 20.14 29.81 6.55
CA ASN A 645 21.24 30.77 6.55
C ASN A 645 22.19 30.63 7.75
N GLN A 646 22.25 31.57 8.69
CA GLN A 646 23.28 31.55 9.75
C GLN A 646 22.87 30.80 11.01
N GLN A 647 21.58 30.80 11.38
CA GLN A 647 21.12 30.13 12.59
C GLN A 647 19.65 29.72 12.50
N GLY A 648 19.32 28.57 13.10
CA GLY A 648 17.96 28.07 13.17
C GLY A 648 17.88 26.54 13.24
N VAL A 649 16.67 26.02 13.05
CA VAL A 649 16.35 24.61 13.15
C VAL A 649 15.67 24.11 11.88
N VAL A 650 16.17 23.01 11.32
CA VAL A 650 15.49 22.25 10.25
C VAL A 650 15.04 20.92 10.85
N ALA A 651 13.76 20.58 10.76
CA ALA A 651 13.22 19.34 11.28
C ALA A 651 12.34 18.62 10.26
N PHE A 652 12.79 17.48 9.75
CA PHE A 652 12.08 16.72 8.72
C PHE A 652 11.81 15.28 9.13
N VAL A 653 10.73 14.73 8.61
CA VAL A 653 10.57 13.28 8.42
C VAL A 653 10.92 12.93 6.98
N THR A 654 11.93 12.08 6.77
CA THR A 654 12.44 11.75 5.43
C THR A 654 12.68 10.25 5.26
N ASN A 655 12.98 9.83 4.03
CA ASN A 655 13.59 8.54 3.78
C ASN A 655 14.97 8.47 4.50
N GLY A 656 15.11 7.55 5.45
CA GLY A 656 16.32 7.38 6.26
C GLY A 656 17.49 6.68 5.57
N SER A 657 17.43 6.44 4.25
CA SER A 657 18.50 5.72 3.52
C SER A 657 19.87 6.40 3.58
N TRP A 658 19.90 7.73 3.76
CA TRP A 658 21.14 8.50 3.86
C TRP A 658 21.94 8.25 5.15
N ILE A 659 21.31 7.69 6.20
CA ILE A 659 21.95 7.43 7.50
C ILE A 659 23.12 6.44 7.36
N ASP A 660 22.97 5.45 6.49
CA ASP A 660 23.98 4.38 6.30
C ASP A 660 24.31 4.12 4.81
N GLY A 661 23.72 4.88 3.88
CA GLY A 661 23.99 4.75 2.46
C GLY A 661 25.44 5.07 2.10
N ASN A 662 26.08 4.21 1.30
CA ASN A 662 27.48 4.41 0.87
C ASN A 662 27.68 5.69 0.05
N VAL A 663 26.75 5.99 -0.85
CA VAL A 663 26.81 7.22 -1.67
C VAL A 663 26.60 8.47 -0.79
N ASP A 664 25.86 8.31 0.30
CA ASP A 664 25.38 9.38 1.18
C ASP A 664 26.37 9.80 2.27
N ALA A 665 27.57 9.20 2.29
CA ALA A 665 28.67 9.64 3.15
C ALA A 665 28.96 11.15 3.01
N GLY A 666 28.80 11.70 1.79
CA GLY A 666 28.96 13.13 1.56
C GLY A 666 27.87 14.00 2.21
N ILE A 667 26.66 13.49 2.40
CA ILE A 667 25.59 14.16 3.17
C ILE A 667 26.00 14.20 4.64
N ARG A 668 26.37 13.04 5.19
CA ARG A 668 26.81 12.90 6.58
C ARG A 668 28.00 13.81 6.92
N ALA A 669 28.97 13.90 6.01
CA ALA A 669 30.09 14.84 6.12
C ALA A 669 29.60 16.29 6.20
N CYS A 670 28.77 16.74 5.24
CA CYS A 670 28.25 18.11 5.24
C CYS A 670 27.43 18.43 6.49
N LEU A 671 26.57 17.51 6.94
CA LEU A 671 25.77 17.74 8.13
C LEU A 671 26.63 17.87 9.41
N ALA A 672 27.71 17.10 9.50
CA ALA A 672 28.67 17.22 10.60
C ALA A 672 29.55 18.49 10.53
N GLU A 673 29.75 19.06 9.33
CA GLU A 673 30.50 20.30 9.12
C GLU A 673 29.65 21.56 9.34
N GLU A 674 28.40 21.56 8.89
CA GLU A 674 27.57 22.77 8.76
C GLU A 674 26.60 23.03 9.92
N PHE A 675 26.41 22.04 10.80
CA PHE A 675 25.48 22.13 11.91
C PHE A 675 26.19 21.92 13.25
N SER A 676 25.68 22.57 14.28
CA SER A 676 26.17 22.45 15.66
C SER A 676 25.66 21.17 16.33
N SER A 677 24.40 20.80 16.11
CA SER A 677 23.82 19.55 16.64
C SER A 677 22.94 18.90 15.58
N VAL A 678 22.97 17.58 15.53
CA VAL A 678 22.13 16.76 14.65
C VAL A 678 21.50 15.63 15.45
N TYR A 679 20.17 15.59 15.47
CA TYR A 679 19.39 14.51 16.08
C TYR A 679 18.79 13.65 14.98
N VAL A 680 18.95 12.33 15.09
CA VAL A 680 18.41 11.35 14.14
C VAL A 680 17.67 10.25 14.89
N LEU A 681 16.35 10.22 14.76
CA LEU A 681 15.51 9.13 15.22
C LEU A 681 15.11 8.25 14.03
N ASN A 682 15.72 7.07 13.94
CA ASN A 682 15.45 6.09 12.90
C ASN A 682 14.19 5.27 13.24
N LEU A 683 13.10 5.51 12.49
CA LEU A 683 11.82 4.81 12.64
C LEU A 683 11.77 3.50 11.83
N ARG A 684 12.80 3.19 11.03
CA ARG A 684 12.91 1.97 10.23
C ARG A 684 11.73 1.78 9.27
N GLY A 685 11.29 0.55 9.03
CA GLY A 685 10.10 0.24 8.24
C GLY A 685 10.35 -0.11 6.76
N HIS A 686 11.58 -0.46 6.39
CA HIS A 686 11.90 -0.78 5.00
C HIS A 686 11.38 -2.16 4.56
N THR A 687 10.29 -2.20 3.81
CA THR A 687 9.54 -3.44 3.50
C THR A 687 10.20 -4.34 2.45
N TRP A 688 11.13 -3.84 1.64
CA TRP A 688 11.84 -4.63 0.61
C TRP A 688 13.08 -5.36 1.12
N LYS A 689 13.46 -5.17 2.39
CA LYS A 689 14.51 -6.00 3.00
C LYS A 689 13.89 -7.39 3.19
N GLY A 690 14.57 -8.42 2.66
CA GLY A 690 14.11 -9.80 2.76
C GLY A 690 14.74 -10.50 3.96
N GLY A 691 14.12 -11.59 4.42
CA GLY A 691 14.64 -12.41 5.53
C GLY A 691 14.54 -11.71 6.88
N GLU A 692 15.44 -12.06 7.80
CA GLU A 692 15.42 -11.60 9.19
C GLU A 692 15.60 -10.08 9.33
N ARG A 693 16.47 -9.49 8.50
CA ARG A 693 16.63 -8.03 8.43
C ARG A 693 15.31 -7.33 8.08
N GLY A 694 14.51 -7.91 7.19
CA GLY A 694 13.19 -7.39 6.82
C GLY A 694 12.18 -7.45 7.95
N ARG A 695 12.20 -8.53 8.74
CA ARG A 695 11.34 -8.67 9.92
C ARG A 695 11.72 -7.68 11.01
N ALA A 696 13.02 -7.48 11.22
CA ALA A 696 13.55 -6.52 12.17
C ALA A 696 13.09 -5.10 11.85
N GLU A 697 13.03 -4.69 10.57
CA GLU A 697 12.53 -3.35 10.18
C GLU A 697 11.14 -3.02 10.73
N GLY A 698 10.31 -4.03 11.00
CA GLY A 698 8.97 -3.86 11.55
C GLY A 698 7.99 -3.22 10.56
N GLY A 699 6.88 -2.70 11.08
CA GLY A 699 5.83 -2.06 10.29
C GLY A 699 6.26 -0.70 9.71
N PRO A 700 5.95 -0.38 8.43
CA PRO A 700 6.17 0.95 7.87
C PRO A 700 5.24 1.98 8.49
N VAL A 701 5.78 3.12 8.96
CA VAL A 701 4.99 4.16 9.66
C VAL A 701 3.99 4.89 8.75
N PHE A 702 4.25 4.92 7.44
CA PHE A 702 3.33 5.44 6.42
C PHE A 702 2.44 4.37 5.77
N GLY A 703 2.42 3.14 6.30
CA GLY A 703 1.61 2.04 5.75
C GLY A 703 1.96 1.75 4.28
N GLN A 704 0.95 1.73 3.40
CA GLN A 704 1.17 1.56 1.96
C GLN A 704 1.74 2.81 1.27
N GLY A 705 1.79 3.95 1.95
CA GLY A 705 2.30 5.21 1.39
C GLY A 705 3.81 5.21 1.14
N SER A 706 4.58 4.39 1.87
CA SER A 706 6.00 4.20 1.59
C SER A 706 6.54 2.84 2.06
N SER A 707 7.53 2.35 1.35
CA SER A 707 8.28 1.12 1.63
C SER A 707 9.73 1.37 2.06
N ALA A 708 10.11 2.65 2.21
CA ALA A 708 11.46 3.06 2.58
C ALA A 708 11.67 3.03 4.10
N THR A 709 12.94 3.05 4.52
CA THR A 709 13.31 3.42 5.89
C THR A 709 12.84 4.85 6.15
N VAL A 710 12.28 5.12 7.32
CA VAL A 710 11.84 6.48 7.70
C VAL A 710 12.68 6.97 8.87
N ALA A 711 13.06 8.24 8.84
CA ALA A 711 13.77 8.89 9.94
C ALA A 711 13.23 10.29 10.21
N ILE A 712 13.14 10.64 11.50
CA ILE A 712 12.94 12.02 11.96
C ILE A 712 14.32 12.61 12.21
N THR A 713 14.61 13.76 11.61
CA THR A 713 15.93 14.41 11.69
C THR A 713 15.76 15.87 12.10
N LEU A 714 16.48 16.31 13.13
CA LEU A 714 16.60 17.72 13.51
C LEU A 714 18.04 18.18 13.29
N LEU A 715 18.21 19.23 12.51
CA LEU A 715 19.48 19.87 12.20
C LEU A 715 19.49 21.26 12.85
N VAL A 716 20.44 21.50 13.74
CA VAL A 716 20.52 22.74 14.52
C VAL A 716 21.77 23.51 14.14
N ARG A 717 21.60 24.72 13.61
CA ARG A 717 22.71 25.63 13.31
C ARG A 717 22.69 26.74 14.36
N ASN A 718 23.66 26.69 15.26
CA ASN A 718 23.81 27.67 16.33
C ASN A 718 25.25 28.20 16.34
N PRO A 719 25.50 29.45 15.91
CA PRO A 719 26.84 30.03 15.91
C PRO A 719 27.39 30.24 17.32
N ASP A 720 26.52 30.33 18.33
CA ASP A 720 26.86 30.56 19.74
C ASP A 720 26.94 29.25 20.56
N ALA A 721 26.94 28.11 19.88
CA ALA A 721 27.04 26.80 20.52
C ALA A 721 28.32 26.68 21.37
N GLN A 722 28.17 26.19 22.61
CA GLN A 722 29.26 26.12 23.58
C GLN A 722 30.19 24.90 23.40
N HIS A 723 29.84 23.97 22.51
CA HIS A 723 30.63 22.76 22.23
C HIS A 723 31.40 22.89 20.91
N THR A 724 32.58 22.26 20.84
CA THR A 724 33.41 22.25 19.63
C THR A 724 32.98 21.12 18.69
N GLY A 725 32.73 21.45 17.42
CA GLY A 725 32.27 20.49 16.42
C GLY A 725 30.78 20.15 16.53
N CYS A 726 30.31 19.26 15.65
CA CYS A 726 28.91 18.84 15.60
C CYS A 726 28.62 17.70 16.60
N ARG A 727 27.61 17.90 17.46
CA ARG A 727 27.07 16.84 18.33
C ARG A 727 26.03 16.02 17.57
N ILE A 728 26.36 14.78 17.23
CA ILE A 728 25.46 13.87 16.50
C ILE A 728 24.83 12.88 17.48
N LEU A 729 23.51 12.92 17.59
CA LEU A 729 22.71 12.12 18.51
C LEU A 729 21.80 11.19 17.69
N TYR A 730 22.05 9.89 17.78
CA TYR A 730 21.33 8.87 17.04
C TYR A 730 20.49 8.00 17.97
N ARG A 731 19.30 7.63 17.51
CA ARG A 731 18.43 6.67 18.17
C ARG A 731 17.75 5.77 17.15
N ASP A 732 17.79 4.46 17.38
CA ASP A 732 16.94 3.51 16.67
C ASP A 732 15.65 3.25 17.48
N ILE A 733 14.50 3.21 16.82
CA ILE A 733 13.22 2.96 17.49
C ILE A 733 13.09 1.54 18.05
N GLY A 734 13.83 0.57 17.49
CA GLY A 734 13.87 -0.83 17.88
C GLY A 734 13.42 -1.82 16.80
N ASP A 735 13.82 -3.09 16.96
CA ASP A 735 13.49 -4.19 16.05
C ASP A 735 12.05 -4.70 16.24
N TYR A 736 11.46 -5.25 15.15
CA TYR A 736 10.20 -6.00 15.13
C TYR A 736 8.94 -5.23 15.56
N LEU A 737 9.04 -3.91 15.71
CA LEU A 737 7.91 -3.08 16.11
C LEU A 737 6.89 -2.92 14.99
N ARG A 738 5.61 -3.16 15.30
CA ARG A 738 4.49 -2.82 14.41
C ARG A 738 4.34 -1.30 14.28
N ARG A 739 3.60 -0.87 13.26
CA ARG A 739 3.36 0.56 12.99
C ARG A 739 2.79 1.27 14.23
N GLU A 740 1.78 0.68 14.84
CA GLU A 740 1.05 1.25 15.98
C GLU A 740 1.97 1.38 17.21
N GLN A 741 2.86 0.41 17.43
CA GLN A 741 3.84 0.46 18.52
C GLN A 741 4.88 1.57 18.30
N LYS A 742 5.31 1.79 17.05
CA LYS A 742 6.23 2.89 16.72
C LYS A 742 5.58 4.25 16.97
N LEU A 743 4.33 4.44 16.54
CA LEU A 743 3.59 5.68 16.75
C LEU A 743 3.27 5.91 18.24
N GLY A 744 2.91 4.85 18.97
CA GLY A 744 2.71 4.91 20.43
C GLY A 744 3.96 5.37 21.18
N LYS A 745 5.15 4.86 20.83
CA LYS A 745 6.41 5.35 21.41
C LYS A 745 6.65 6.84 21.20
N LEU A 746 6.33 7.37 20.02
CA LEU A 746 6.47 8.81 19.76
C LEU A 746 5.55 9.65 20.65
N GLN A 747 4.33 9.17 20.91
CA GLN A 747 3.41 9.82 21.84
C GLN A 747 3.92 9.74 23.29
N GLU A 748 4.43 8.58 23.71
CA GLU A 748 4.99 8.38 25.05
C GLU A 748 6.20 9.29 25.31
N TRP A 749 7.11 9.41 24.34
CA TRP A 749 8.26 10.31 24.45
C TRP A 749 7.87 11.79 24.35
N GLY A 750 6.86 12.12 23.55
CA GLY A 750 6.36 13.48 23.32
C GLY A 750 7.30 14.37 22.51
N ALA A 751 8.59 14.40 22.84
CA ALA A 751 9.66 15.14 22.16
C ALA A 751 11.02 14.49 22.37
N ILE A 752 12.08 15.01 21.73
CA ILE A 752 13.45 14.48 21.84
C ILE A 752 13.99 14.42 23.27
N ASN A 753 13.49 15.24 24.20
CA ASN A 753 13.91 15.26 25.61
C ASN A 753 13.20 14.21 26.47
N GLY A 754 12.18 13.52 25.93
CA GLY A 754 11.61 12.32 26.55
C GLY A 754 12.36 11.04 26.19
N ILE A 755 13.44 11.14 25.40
CA ILE A 755 14.31 10.02 25.04
C ILE A 755 15.60 10.15 25.87
N ASP A 756 15.80 9.23 26.82
CA ASP A 756 16.93 9.28 27.74
C ASP A 756 18.21 8.61 27.20
N ASP A 757 18.09 7.72 26.22
CA ASP A 757 19.16 6.82 25.76
C ASP A 757 19.61 7.09 24.30
N TRP A 758 19.88 8.36 24.02
CA TRP A 758 20.54 8.80 22.79
C TRP A 758 21.98 8.28 22.69
N GLN A 759 22.34 7.73 21.53
CA GLN A 759 23.70 7.36 21.23
C GLN A 759 24.44 8.57 20.62
N THR A 760 25.50 9.03 21.28
CA THR A 760 26.39 10.04 20.68
C THR A 760 27.30 9.37 19.64
N ILE A 761 27.25 9.86 18.40
CA ILE A 761 28.00 9.33 17.27
C ILE A 761 29.25 10.18 17.02
N GLN A 762 30.39 9.52 16.89
CA GLN A 762 31.61 10.11 16.35
C GLN A 762 31.83 9.54 14.95
N PRO A 763 31.67 10.36 13.89
CA PRO A 763 31.88 9.88 12.52
C PRO A 763 33.29 9.32 12.34
N ASP A 764 33.41 8.18 11.66
CA ASP A 764 34.71 7.66 11.27
C ASP A 764 35.28 8.44 10.06
N LYS A 765 36.48 8.06 9.60
CA LYS A 765 37.12 8.69 8.44
C LYS A 765 36.38 8.48 7.11
N HIS A 766 35.43 7.56 7.06
CA HIS A 766 34.55 7.31 5.91
C HIS A 766 33.21 8.06 6.06
N HIS A 767 33.07 8.86 7.13
CA HIS A 767 31.86 9.55 7.56
C HIS A 767 30.70 8.59 7.85
N ASP A 768 30.98 7.35 8.26
CA ASP A 768 29.96 6.39 8.67
C ASP A 768 29.47 6.71 10.10
N TRP A 769 28.16 6.87 10.25
CA TRP A 769 27.54 7.18 11.55
C TRP A 769 27.16 5.90 12.30
N ILE A 770 26.54 4.96 11.59
CA ILE A 770 26.24 3.61 12.09
C ILE A 770 26.95 2.58 11.22
N GLY A 771 27.06 1.35 11.73
CA GLY A 771 27.73 0.27 11.00
C GLY A 771 29.15 0.65 10.58
N GLN A 772 29.92 1.24 11.49
CA GLN A 772 31.29 1.68 11.22
C GLN A 772 32.19 0.49 10.85
N ARG A 773 33.22 0.80 10.07
CA ARG A 773 34.18 -0.17 9.53
C ARG A 773 35.25 -0.54 10.54
N ASP A 774 35.70 -1.78 10.53
CA ASP A 774 36.81 -2.22 11.39
C ASP A 774 38.14 -1.78 10.76
N LYS A 775 38.98 -1.08 11.54
CA LYS A 775 40.31 -0.64 11.10
C LYS A 775 41.20 -1.81 10.66
N ALA A 776 41.02 -3.00 11.25
CA ALA A 776 41.79 -4.19 10.87
C ALA A 776 41.56 -4.58 9.40
N PHE A 777 40.35 -4.37 8.87
CA PHE A 777 40.01 -4.75 7.50
C PHE A 777 40.90 -4.06 6.45
N GLU A 778 41.32 -2.82 6.71
CA GLU A 778 42.16 -2.06 5.78
C GLU A 778 43.59 -2.59 5.69
N SER A 779 44.06 -3.32 6.70
CA SER A 779 45.38 -3.96 6.70
C SER A 779 45.44 -5.21 5.81
N PHE A 780 44.29 -5.79 5.49
CA PHE A 780 44.20 -7.00 4.68
C PHE A 780 44.50 -6.72 3.21
N TYR A 781 44.98 -7.76 2.51
CA TYR A 781 45.41 -7.67 1.13
C TYR A 781 44.20 -7.44 0.21
N PRO A 782 44.16 -6.39 -0.63
CA PRO A 782 42.98 -6.08 -1.45
C PRO A 782 42.62 -7.23 -2.41
N MET A 783 41.36 -7.67 -2.44
CA MET A 783 40.91 -8.64 -3.45
C MET A 783 40.97 -8.02 -4.85
N GLY A 784 40.51 -6.76 -4.96
CA GLY A 784 40.64 -5.95 -6.17
C GLY A 784 40.45 -4.47 -5.86
N SER A 785 40.98 -3.60 -6.73
CA SER A 785 40.79 -2.15 -6.64
C SER A 785 40.69 -1.53 -8.04
N LYS A 786 40.11 -0.33 -8.13
CA LYS A 786 40.02 0.37 -9.42
C LYS A 786 41.38 0.79 -9.93
N GLU A 787 42.27 1.15 -9.02
CA GLU A 787 43.64 1.54 -9.27
C GLU A 787 44.42 0.34 -9.84
N ALA A 788 44.23 -0.86 -9.26
CA ALA A 788 44.85 -2.09 -9.77
C ALA A 788 44.31 -2.45 -11.15
N LYS A 789 42.98 -2.38 -11.34
CA LYS A 789 42.33 -2.59 -12.63
C LYS A 789 42.78 -1.60 -13.70
N ALA A 790 43.13 -0.37 -13.32
CA ALA A 790 43.67 0.64 -14.20
C ALA A 790 45.20 0.56 -14.39
N GLY A 791 45.88 -0.43 -13.77
CA GLY A 791 47.33 -0.60 -13.82
C GLY A 791 48.15 0.45 -13.07
N ARG A 792 47.52 1.22 -12.17
CA ARG A 792 48.17 2.32 -11.40
C ARG A 792 48.85 1.82 -10.13
N VAL A 793 48.33 0.75 -9.55
CA VAL A 793 48.94 0.02 -8.44
C VAL A 793 49.00 -1.45 -8.80
N LYS A 794 49.93 -2.19 -8.21
CA LYS A 794 50.06 -3.65 -8.43
C LYS A 794 49.57 -4.47 -7.24
N GLU A 795 49.22 -3.85 -6.13
CA GLU A 795 48.84 -4.51 -4.88
C GLU A 795 47.34 -4.85 -4.87
N ALA A 796 46.97 -5.97 -5.49
CA ALA A 796 45.66 -6.60 -5.38
C ALA A 796 45.77 -8.08 -5.76
N VAL A 797 44.87 -8.94 -5.26
CA VAL A 797 44.84 -10.36 -5.65
C VAL A 797 44.55 -10.48 -7.14
N PHE A 798 43.48 -9.82 -7.60
CA PHE A 798 43.02 -9.87 -8.99
C PHE A 798 43.33 -8.58 -9.74
N GLU A 799 43.91 -8.71 -10.95
CA GLU A 799 44.17 -7.57 -11.84
C GLU A 799 42.89 -7.06 -12.52
N LEU A 800 41.97 -7.95 -12.86
CA LEU A 800 40.68 -7.65 -13.47
C LEU A 800 39.54 -8.14 -12.58
N TYR A 801 38.48 -7.34 -12.49
CA TYR A 801 37.18 -7.76 -11.98
C TYR A 801 36.08 -7.01 -12.73
N SER A 802 34.85 -7.51 -12.68
CA SER A 802 33.74 -6.96 -13.44
C SER A 802 32.42 -7.05 -12.70
N ILE A 803 31.47 -6.19 -13.06
CA ILE A 803 30.06 -6.47 -12.84
C ILE A 803 29.57 -7.58 -13.77
N GLY A 804 28.45 -8.21 -13.42
CA GLY A 804 27.69 -9.09 -14.31
C GLY A 804 27.05 -8.34 -15.49
N TYR A 805 26.42 -9.11 -16.37
CA TYR A 805 25.73 -8.63 -17.57
C TYR A 805 24.45 -7.86 -17.21
N GLU A 806 24.36 -6.57 -17.55
CA GLU A 806 23.19 -5.73 -17.26
C GLU A 806 22.38 -5.47 -18.53
N THR A 807 21.23 -6.14 -18.64
CA THR A 807 20.42 -6.10 -19.86
C THR A 807 19.46 -4.90 -19.91
N ALA A 808 18.83 -4.58 -18.76
CA ALA A 808 17.66 -3.69 -18.61
C ALA A 808 16.37 -4.17 -19.33
N ARG A 809 16.37 -5.38 -19.91
CA ARG A 809 15.29 -5.95 -20.72
C ARG A 809 15.19 -7.47 -20.60
N ASP A 810 15.36 -7.99 -19.38
CA ASP A 810 15.45 -9.42 -19.08
C ASP A 810 14.32 -10.25 -19.73
N ALA A 811 13.07 -9.78 -19.68
CA ALA A 811 11.92 -10.51 -20.22
C ALA A 811 12.06 -10.84 -21.73
N TYR A 812 12.79 -10.04 -22.49
CA TYR A 812 12.97 -10.20 -23.93
C TYR A 812 14.14 -11.11 -24.29
N ILE A 813 15.15 -11.20 -23.43
CA ILE A 813 16.39 -11.92 -23.76
C ILE A 813 16.68 -13.13 -22.88
N TYR A 814 16.08 -13.24 -21.70
CA TYR A 814 16.18 -14.43 -20.85
C TYR A 814 14.90 -15.26 -20.91
N ASN A 815 15.05 -16.58 -21.04
CA ASN A 815 13.93 -17.51 -20.87
C ASN A 815 14.42 -18.92 -20.50
N PHE A 816 13.61 -19.68 -19.76
CA PHE A 816 13.88 -21.11 -19.58
C PHE A 816 13.73 -21.88 -20.90
N SER A 817 12.72 -21.57 -21.72
CA SER A 817 12.57 -22.20 -23.04
C SER A 817 13.54 -21.60 -24.04
N HIS A 818 14.38 -22.45 -24.65
CA HIS A 818 15.29 -22.05 -25.72
C HIS A 818 14.54 -21.44 -26.92
N GLU A 819 13.42 -22.07 -27.31
CA GLU A 819 12.58 -21.61 -28.42
C GLU A 819 11.94 -20.24 -28.10
N ALA A 820 11.39 -20.07 -26.90
CA ALA A 820 10.80 -18.79 -26.50
C ALA A 820 11.87 -17.68 -26.43
N CYS A 821 13.05 -17.98 -25.87
CA CYS A 821 14.19 -17.07 -25.86
C CYS A 821 14.56 -16.61 -27.27
N THR A 822 14.67 -17.56 -28.20
CA THR A 822 15.00 -17.32 -29.60
C THR A 822 13.99 -16.40 -30.27
N ASN A 823 12.69 -16.73 -30.14
CA ASN A 823 11.62 -15.98 -30.78
C ASN A 823 11.49 -14.55 -30.21
N ASN A 824 11.63 -14.37 -28.90
CA ASN A 824 11.56 -13.06 -28.27
C ASN A 824 12.75 -12.18 -28.67
N ALA A 825 13.97 -12.74 -28.64
CA ALA A 825 15.18 -12.01 -29.03
C ALA A 825 15.17 -11.63 -30.52
N TRP A 826 14.67 -12.51 -31.40
CA TRP A 826 14.54 -12.21 -32.81
C TRP A 826 13.61 -11.01 -33.06
N LYS A 827 12.43 -10.99 -32.43
CA LYS A 827 11.49 -9.85 -32.52
C LYS A 827 12.12 -8.55 -32.01
N MET A 828 12.88 -8.64 -30.92
CA MET A 828 13.58 -7.49 -30.35
C MET A 828 14.65 -6.94 -31.31
N VAL A 829 15.45 -7.81 -31.93
CA VAL A 829 16.43 -7.42 -32.96
C VAL A 829 15.73 -6.82 -34.18
N GLN A 830 14.60 -7.40 -34.59
CA GLN A 830 13.81 -6.88 -35.71
C GLN A 830 13.31 -5.46 -35.44
N ASP A 831 12.74 -5.19 -34.26
CA ASP A 831 12.28 -3.84 -33.88
C ASP A 831 13.44 -2.83 -33.88
N TYR A 832 14.62 -3.23 -33.38
CA TYR A 832 15.81 -2.37 -33.42
C TYR A 832 16.26 -2.09 -34.86
N CYS A 833 16.33 -3.11 -35.72
CA CYS A 833 16.75 -2.95 -37.11
C CYS A 833 15.74 -2.13 -37.93
N ASN A 834 14.44 -2.28 -37.68
CA ASN A 834 13.40 -1.45 -38.27
C ASN A 834 13.55 0.03 -37.84
N ALA A 835 13.79 0.27 -36.55
CA ALA A 835 14.07 1.62 -36.05
C ALA A 835 15.33 2.22 -36.69
N LEU A 836 16.38 1.41 -36.87
CA LEU A 836 17.61 1.83 -37.55
C LEU A 836 17.37 2.15 -39.03
N SER A 837 16.54 1.38 -39.73
CA SER A 837 16.15 1.69 -41.12
C SER A 837 15.41 3.02 -41.20
N GLU A 838 14.36 3.22 -40.38
CA GLU A 838 13.61 4.48 -40.34
C GLU A 838 14.52 5.67 -40.00
N TYR A 839 15.44 5.49 -39.05
CA TYR A 839 16.40 6.53 -38.67
C TYR A 839 17.44 6.79 -39.78
N ASN A 840 17.79 5.78 -40.58
CA ASN A 840 18.73 5.91 -41.69
C ASN A 840 18.11 6.58 -42.92
N GLU A 841 16.85 6.33 -43.23
CA GLU A 841 16.11 6.92 -44.34
C GLU A 841 15.91 8.45 -44.18
N ASN A 842 15.83 8.93 -42.93
CA ASN A 842 15.61 10.34 -42.60
C ASN A 842 16.90 11.20 -42.57
N ARG A 843 17.82 11.03 -43.52
CA ARG A 843 19.10 11.81 -43.54
C ARG A 843 18.95 13.34 -43.65
N ASN A 844 17.82 13.85 -44.15
CA ASN A 844 17.60 15.28 -44.41
C ASN A 844 16.46 15.93 -43.58
N GLY A 845 15.85 15.21 -42.63
CA GLY A 845 14.76 15.73 -41.81
C GLY A 845 14.88 15.23 -40.38
N SER A 846 15.00 16.15 -39.42
CA SER A 846 15.10 15.90 -37.98
C SER A 846 13.84 15.22 -37.41
N LYS A 847 13.63 13.93 -37.69
CA LYS A 847 12.77 13.13 -36.82
C LYS A 847 13.50 12.94 -35.51
N ASP A 848 12.90 13.48 -34.46
CA ASP A 848 13.33 13.28 -33.09
C ASP A 848 13.46 11.76 -32.80
N ILE A 849 14.58 11.36 -32.20
CA ILE A 849 14.88 9.96 -31.89
C ILE A 849 13.78 9.35 -31.01
N ASP A 850 13.20 10.14 -30.10
CA ASP A 850 12.16 9.65 -29.21
C ASP A 850 10.88 9.29 -29.98
N THR A 851 10.64 9.92 -31.13
CA THR A 851 9.54 9.55 -32.02
C THR A 851 9.78 8.19 -32.68
N VAL A 852 10.98 7.97 -33.23
CA VAL A 852 11.35 6.70 -33.89
C VAL A 852 11.38 5.54 -32.89
N VAL A 853 11.86 5.80 -31.68
CA VAL A 853 11.88 4.81 -30.60
C VAL A 853 10.46 4.44 -30.16
N LYS A 854 9.57 5.42 -30.00
CA LYS A 854 8.17 5.18 -29.64
C LYS A 854 7.43 4.34 -30.67
N SER A 855 7.69 4.53 -31.97
CA SER A 855 7.07 3.70 -33.02
C SER A 855 7.56 2.25 -33.00
N HIS A 856 8.73 1.98 -32.42
CA HIS A 856 9.38 0.66 -32.38
C HIS A 856 9.58 0.12 -30.96
N SER A 857 8.57 0.23 -30.10
CA SER A 857 8.64 -0.23 -28.69
C SER A 857 7.82 -1.49 -28.39
N SER A 858 7.33 -2.19 -29.42
CA SER A 858 6.43 -3.36 -29.26
C SER A 858 7.13 -4.56 -28.63
N HIS A 859 8.37 -4.82 -29.04
CA HIS A 859 9.16 -6.00 -28.64
C HIS A 859 10.54 -5.65 -28.10
N VAL A 860 10.77 -4.38 -27.80
CA VAL A 860 12.01 -3.91 -27.19
C VAL A 860 11.73 -2.80 -26.21
N ARG A 861 12.38 -2.88 -25.05
CA ARG A 861 12.43 -1.78 -24.09
C ARG A 861 13.65 -0.91 -24.37
N TRP A 862 13.43 0.35 -24.68
CA TRP A 862 14.51 1.30 -24.94
C TRP A 862 15.07 1.91 -23.66
N ASP A 863 16.40 1.87 -23.53
CA ASP A 863 17.15 2.62 -22.52
C ASP A 863 18.07 3.65 -23.22
N ARG A 864 18.77 4.45 -22.42
CA ARG A 864 19.67 5.48 -22.93
C ARG A 864 20.78 4.91 -23.82
N GLU A 865 21.36 3.76 -23.49
CA GLU A 865 22.48 3.23 -24.27
C GLU A 865 22.01 2.62 -25.59
N LEU A 866 20.87 1.94 -25.61
CA LEU A 866 20.29 1.43 -26.85
C LEU A 866 19.90 2.58 -27.80
N LYS A 867 19.36 3.68 -27.26
CA LYS A 867 19.13 4.92 -28.01
C LYS A 867 20.45 5.50 -28.57
N ASN A 868 21.51 5.55 -27.76
CA ASN A 868 22.83 6.02 -28.21
C ASN A 868 23.39 5.14 -29.35
N ASN A 869 23.21 3.82 -29.27
CA ASN A 869 23.65 2.89 -30.31
C ASN A 869 22.89 3.11 -31.62
N LEU A 870 21.58 3.38 -31.54
CA LEU A 870 20.76 3.78 -32.69
C LEU A 870 21.25 5.11 -33.31
N GLN A 871 21.52 6.13 -32.50
CA GLN A 871 22.09 7.42 -32.97
C GLN A 871 23.43 7.24 -33.66
N ARG A 872 24.27 6.35 -33.13
CA ARG A 872 25.58 5.97 -33.69
C ARG A 872 25.46 5.04 -34.90
N ARG A 873 24.24 4.71 -35.33
CA ARG A 873 23.93 3.85 -36.48
C ARG A 873 24.60 2.49 -36.40
N LYS A 874 24.61 1.89 -35.21
CA LYS A 874 25.18 0.55 -34.99
C LYS A 874 24.23 -0.51 -35.53
N ASP A 875 24.70 -1.28 -36.49
CA ASP A 875 23.95 -2.38 -37.09
C ASP A 875 24.09 -3.67 -36.26
N ILE A 876 23.08 -4.53 -36.32
CA ILE A 876 23.01 -5.80 -35.60
C ILE A 876 22.59 -6.90 -36.57
N VAL A 877 23.43 -7.94 -36.65
CA VAL A 877 23.12 -9.16 -37.40
C VAL A 877 22.62 -10.22 -36.43
N TRP A 878 21.40 -10.69 -36.67
CA TRP A 878 20.80 -11.81 -35.95
C TRP A 878 21.62 -13.10 -36.15
N SER A 879 21.85 -13.85 -35.07
CA SER A 879 22.51 -15.15 -35.13
C SER A 879 22.01 -16.05 -33.99
N ILE A 880 21.58 -17.27 -34.32
CA ILE A 880 21.12 -18.24 -33.33
C ILE A 880 22.23 -18.67 -32.35
N ASP A 881 23.50 -18.63 -32.80
CA ASP A 881 24.67 -19.04 -32.00
C ASP A 881 24.98 -18.08 -30.83
N LYS A 882 24.26 -16.96 -30.75
CA LYS A 882 24.30 -16.01 -29.62
C LYS A 882 23.34 -16.37 -28.49
N ILE A 883 22.57 -17.47 -28.60
CA ILE A 883 21.76 -17.99 -27.49
C ILE A 883 22.65 -18.85 -26.60
N TRP A 884 22.99 -18.32 -25.42
CA TRP A 884 23.91 -18.95 -24.47
C TRP A 884 23.18 -19.34 -23.19
N THR A 885 23.68 -20.37 -22.50
CA THR A 885 23.26 -20.64 -21.12
C THR A 885 24.03 -19.73 -20.16
N VAL A 886 23.30 -18.90 -19.42
CA VAL A 886 23.85 -17.88 -18.52
C VAL A 886 23.40 -18.15 -17.09
N GLN A 887 24.29 -17.91 -16.12
CA GLN A 887 23.96 -17.96 -14.71
C GLN A 887 23.10 -16.74 -14.34
N TYR A 888 21.78 -16.92 -14.33
CA TYR A 888 20.83 -15.83 -14.10
C TYR A 888 20.71 -15.50 -12.60
N ARG A 889 20.47 -16.51 -11.75
CA ARG A 889 20.37 -16.36 -10.28
C ARG A 889 21.15 -17.50 -9.60
N PRO A 890 21.39 -17.47 -8.28
CA PRO A 890 22.18 -18.51 -7.62
C PRO A 890 21.52 -19.87 -7.86
N PHE A 891 22.29 -20.80 -8.44
CA PHE A 891 21.82 -22.15 -8.79
C PHE A 891 20.62 -22.21 -9.75
N VAL A 892 20.45 -21.17 -10.57
CA VAL A 892 19.43 -21.09 -11.62
C VAL A 892 20.04 -20.52 -12.91
N LYS A 893 20.17 -21.38 -13.92
CA LYS A 893 20.58 -21.00 -15.27
C LYS A 893 19.36 -20.74 -16.15
N GLN A 894 19.52 -19.88 -17.16
CA GLN A 894 18.53 -19.62 -18.20
C GLN A 894 19.23 -19.45 -19.56
N ASN A 895 18.46 -19.59 -20.65
CA ASN A 895 18.93 -19.21 -21.97
C ASN A 895 18.91 -17.68 -22.10
N CYS A 896 19.93 -17.12 -22.73
CA CYS A 896 20.11 -15.68 -22.92
C CYS A 896 20.58 -15.38 -24.35
N TYR A 897 19.98 -14.40 -25.03
CA TYR A 897 20.56 -13.86 -26.26
C TYR A 897 21.66 -12.83 -25.95
N VAL A 898 22.91 -13.19 -26.21
CA VAL A 898 24.09 -12.38 -25.88
C VAL A 898 24.50 -11.50 -27.07
N GLU A 899 24.01 -10.25 -27.06
CA GLU A 899 24.40 -9.20 -27.99
C GLU A 899 24.76 -7.92 -27.21
N TYR A 900 26.03 -7.54 -27.24
CA TYR A 900 26.56 -6.41 -26.48
C TYR A 900 25.99 -5.05 -26.90
N LEU A 901 25.46 -4.94 -28.12
CA LEU A 901 24.78 -3.72 -28.59
C LEU A 901 23.35 -3.56 -28.05
N LEU A 902 22.74 -4.65 -27.56
CA LEU A 902 21.35 -4.70 -27.06
C LEU A 902 21.26 -4.69 -25.54
N VAL A 903 22.32 -4.33 -24.84
CA VAL A 903 22.34 -4.31 -23.37
C VAL A 903 22.81 -2.98 -22.84
N LYS A 904 22.39 -2.67 -21.62
CA LYS A 904 22.74 -1.42 -20.96
C LYS A 904 24.22 -1.38 -20.59
N THR A 905 24.73 -2.46 -19.99
CA THR A 905 26.15 -2.56 -19.62
C THR A 905 26.65 -3.99 -19.77
N LYS A 906 27.65 -4.24 -20.64
CA LYS A 906 28.28 -5.56 -20.79
C LYS A 906 29.29 -5.91 -19.68
N GLY A 907 29.69 -4.94 -18.87
CA GLY A 907 30.82 -5.08 -17.93
C GLY A 907 32.13 -5.34 -18.69
N GLN A 908 32.87 -6.35 -18.26
CA GLN A 908 34.03 -6.92 -18.95
C GLN A 908 33.77 -8.40 -19.27
N GLN A 909 32.50 -8.80 -19.42
CA GLN A 909 32.14 -10.20 -19.66
C GLN A 909 32.76 -10.74 -20.95
N ASP A 910 33.03 -9.89 -21.93
CA ASP A 910 33.78 -10.23 -23.16
C ASP A 910 35.25 -10.60 -22.92
N GLN A 911 35.85 -10.14 -21.83
CA GLN A 911 37.21 -10.52 -21.42
C GLN A 911 37.21 -11.69 -20.43
N ILE A 912 36.06 -12.11 -19.91
CA ILE A 912 35.94 -13.20 -18.93
C ILE A 912 35.41 -14.47 -19.60
N PHE A 913 34.33 -14.32 -20.36
CA PHE A 913 33.63 -15.34 -21.14
C PHE A 913 33.43 -14.83 -22.58
N PRO A 914 34.50 -14.74 -23.41
CA PRO A 914 34.41 -14.20 -24.78
C PRO A 914 33.46 -14.98 -25.70
N THR A 915 33.25 -16.27 -25.45
CA THR A 915 32.37 -17.17 -26.20
C THR A 915 31.57 -18.08 -25.27
N HIS A 916 30.49 -18.71 -25.77
CA HIS A 916 29.67 -19.66 -24.99
C HIS A 916 30.43 -20.89 -24.48
N ASN A 917 31.56 -21.24 -25.10
CA ASN A 917 32.41 -22.38 -24.72
C ASN A 917 33.66 -21.96 -23.94
N SER A 918 33.70 -20.73 -23.41
CA SER A 918 34.85 -20.25 -22.65
C SER A 918 35.00 -21.05 -21.36
N SER A 919 36.10 -21.79 -21.21
CA SER A 919 36.44 -22.45 -19.97
C SER A 919 37.15 -21.46 -19.03
N ASN A 920 36.42 -20.95 -18.05
CA ASN A 920 36.92 -20.03 -17.03
C ASN A 920 36.11 -20.17 -15.75
N LEU A 921 36.66 -19.71 -14.63
CA LEU A 921 35.98 -19.69 -13.32
C LEU A 921 35.92 -18.26 -12.81
N ALA A 922 34.86 -17.89 -12.11
CA ALA A 922 34.77 -16.59 -11.46
C ALA A 922 34.14 -16.69 -10.07
N ILE A 923 34.76 -16.04 -9.09
CA ILE A 923 34.20 -15.84 -7.75
C ILE A 923 33.30 -14.62 -7.78
N CYS A 924 32.03 -14.80 -7.47
CA CYS A 924 31.01 -13.75 -7.44
C CYS A 924 30.68 -13.35 -6.00
N VAL A 925 30.71 -12.06 -5.70
CA VAL A 925 30.37 -11.46 -4.41
C VAL A 925 29.39 -10.29 -4.59
N PRO A 926 28.62 -9.90 -3.56
CA PRO A 926 27.73 -8.76 -3.64
C PRO A 926 28.42 -7.47 -4.06
N GLY A 927 27.66 -6.63 -4.76
CA GLY A 927 28.08 -5.26 -5.04
C GLY A 927 28.19 -4.43 -3.76
N VAL A 928 29.08 -3.44 -3.80
CA VAL A 928 29.21 -2.45 -2.72
C VAL A 928 27.87 -1.73 -2.51
N GLY A 929 27.40 -1.71 -1.27
CA GLY A 929 26.10 -1.15 -0.87
C GLY A 929 24.94 -2.13 -0.95
N SER A 930 25.20 -3.44 -1.10
CA SER A 930 24.15 -4.45 -1.03
C SER A 930 23.50 -4.47 0.36
N THR A 931 22.18 -4.52 0.39
CA THR A 931 21.39 -4.68 1.62
C THR A 931 21.27 -6.15 2.06
N LYS A 932 21.72 -7.08 1.20
CA LYS A 932 21.67 -8.52 1.44
C LYS A 932 22.88 -8.96 2.29
N PRO A 933 22.76 -10.05 3.07
CA PRO A 933 23.90 -10.62 3.77
C PRO A 933 25.03 -10.97 2.80
N PHE A 934 26.28 -10.82 3.24
CA PHE A 934 27.43 -11.17 2.42
C PHE A 934 27.48 -12.69 2.19
N SER A 935 27.74 -13.08 0.95
CA SER A 935 27.91 -14.47 0.51
C SER A 935 28.81 -14.51 -0.72
N ALA A 936 29.37 -15.66 -1.07
CA ALA A 936 30.15 -15.82 -2.29
C ALA A 936 29.68 -17.06 -3.06
N ILE A 937 29.67 -17.00 -4.38
CA ILE A 937 29.32 -18.13 -5.26
C ILE A 937 30.31 -18.22 -6.41
N MET A 938 30.78 -19.41 -6.76
CA MET A 938 31.63 -19.62 -7.93
C MET A 938 30.78 -20.00 -9.13
N VAL A 939 31.14 -19.50 -10.32
CA VAL A 939 30.48 -19.79 -11.59
C VAL A 939 31.50 -20.15 -12.67
N ASP A 940 31.08 -20.95 -13.64
CA ASP A 940 31.86 -21.41 -14.80
C ASP A 940 31.34 -20.85 -16.14
N CYS A 941 30.29 -20.04 -16.12
CA CYS A 941 29.72 -19.41 -17.31
C CYS A 941 29.40 -17.93 -17.07
N MET A 942 29.03 -17.26 -18.16
CA MET A 942 28.61 -15.86 -18.12
C MET A 942 27.47 -15.65 -17.11
N LEU A 943 27.48 -14.50 -16.44
CA LEU A 943 26.60 -14.21 -15.31
C LEU A 943 25.81 -12.92 -15.47
N ASP A 944 24.59 -12.91 -14.94
CA ASP A 944 23.74 -11.73 -14.83
C ASP A 944 24.21 -10.78 -13.70
N LEU A 945 24.00 -9.47 -13.87
CA LEU A 945 24.32 -8.46 -12.84
C LEU A 945 23.67 -8.78 -11.48
N GLU A 946 22.43 -9.24 -11.49
CA GLU A 946 21.64 -9.48 -10.27
C GLU A 946 21.75 -10.92 -9.76
N LEU A 947 22.75 -11.69 -10.22
CA LEU A 947 23.10 -13.00 -9.66
C LEU A 947 23.25 -12.92 -8.13
N ILE A 948 24.01 -11.95 -7.64
CA ILE A 948 24.30 -11.78 -6.21
C ILE A 948 24.15 -10.32 -5.75
N SER A 949 23.07 -9.64 -6.16
CA SER A 949 22.78 -8.23 -5.81
C SER A 949 23.84 -7.26 -6.33
N LYS A 950 23.69 -6.85 -7.60
CA LYS A 950 24.67 -6.01 -8.33
C LYS A 950 26.11 -6.56 -8.23
N GLY A 951 26.22 -7.88 -8.41
CA GLY A 951 27.40 -8.64 -8.07
C GLY A 951 28.66 -8.22 -8.82
N GLN A 952 29.80 -8.41 -8.16
CA GLN A 952 31.13 -8.32 -8.76
C GLN A 952 31.68 -9.74 -8.95
N CYS A 953 32.28 -10.01 -10.10
CA CYS A 953 32.92 -11.26 -10.43
C CYS A 953 34.44 -11.07 -10.58
N PHE A 954 35.19 -11.98 -9.95
CA PHE A 954 36.66 -12.03 -9.93
C PHE A 954 37.10 -13.31 -10.64
N PRO A 955 37.49 -13.21 -11.93
CA PRO A 955 37.77 -14.39 -12.73
C PRO A 955 39.17 -14.93 -12.46
N ARG A 956 39.36 -16.25 -12.65
CA ARG A 956 40.67 -16.89 -12.56
C ARG A 956 41.59 -16.47 -13.71
N TYR A 957 41.03 -16.38 -14.91
CA TYR A 957 41.73 -15.94 -16.12
C TYR A 957 41.03 -14.75 -16.77
N ARG A 958 41.78 -13.97 -17.55
CA ARG A 958 41.24 -12.95 -18.46
C ARG A 958 41.69 -13.23 -19.88
N PHE A 959 40.85 -12.92 -20.85
CA PHE A 959 41.08 -13.14 -22.27
C PHE A 959 41.30 -11.80 -22.96
N ILE A 960 42.36 -11.71 -23.77
CA ILE A 960 42.62 -10.57 -24.63
C ILE A 960 42.77 -11.02 -26.07
N HIS A 961 42.41 -10.16 -27.01
CA HIS A 961 42.73 -10.40 -28.42
C HIS A 961 44.22 -10.15 -28.63
N SER A 962 44.93 -11.15 -29.18
CA SER A 962 46.33 -11.01 -29.57
C SER A 962 46.44 -9.86 -30.57
N LYS A 963 47.45 -8.99 -30.43
CA LYS A 963 47.78 -8.02 -31.48
C LYS A 963 48.14 -8.81 -32.74
N ALA A 964 47.45 -8.55 -33.85
CA ALA A 964 47.79 -9.20 -35.12
C ALA A 964 49.25 -8.88 -35.46
N SER A 965 50.08 -9.92 -35.50
CA SER A 965 51.52 -9.83 -35.79
C SER A 965 51.77 -9.51 -37.26
N SER A 966 50.80 -9.76 -38.14
CA SER A 966 50.86 -9.48 -39.58
C SER A 966 49.47 -9.22 -40.18
N LEU A 967 49.42 -8.47 -41.29
CA LEU A 967 48.21 -8.26 -42.12
C LEU A 967 47.67 -9.57 -42.75
N LEU A 968 48.43 -10.67 -42.69
CA LEU A 968 48.07 -11.98 -43.26
C LEU A 968 47.52 -12.97 -42.22
N ASP A 969 47.53 -12.63 -40.93
CA ASP A 969 47.01 -13.52 -39.88
C ASP A 969 45.47 -13.54 -39.93
N LYS A 970 44.87 -14.72 -40.07
CA LYS A 970 43.43 -14.93 -39.85
C LYS A 970 43.12 -14.53 -38.41
N ALA A 971 42.10 -13.68 -38.23
CA ALA A 971 41.44 -13.22 -37.00
C ALA A 971 42.25 -13.33 -35.67
N PRO A 972 42.41 -12.24 -34.90
CA PRO A 972 43.23 -12.23 -33.69
C PRO A 972 42.84 -13.36 -32.73
N ALA A 973 43.79 -14.23 -32.40
CA ALA A 973 43.61 -15.32 -31.46
C ALA A 973 43.32 -14.77 -30.06
N LEU A 974 42.47 -15.46 -29.29
CA LEU A 974 42.23 -15.12 -27.89
C LEU A 974 43.36 -15.69 -27.03
N GLU A 975 44.13 -14.82 -26.39
CA GLU A 975 45.17 -15.18 -25.44
C GLU A 975 44.57 -15.24 -24.03
N ARG A 976 44.80 -16.35 -23.32
CA ARG A 976 44.37 -16.55 -21.92
C ARG A 976 45.49 -16.13 -20.97
N ILE A 977 45.21 -15.17 -20.11
CA ILE A 977 46.17 -14.57 -19.17
C ILE A 977 45.74 -14.85 -17.73
N ASP A 978 46.70 -15.17 -16.86
CA ASP A 978 46.48 -15.26 -15.42
C ASP A 978 45.96 -13.95 -14.86
N ASN A 979 44.85 -14.00 -14.13
CA ASN A 979 44.29 -12.81 -13.51
C ASN A 979 44.78 -12.58 -12.07
N ILE A 980 45.42 -13.58 -11.47
CA ILE A 980 46.08 -13.44 -10.17
C ILE A 980 47.43 -12.77 -10.37
N SER A 981 47.65 -11.67 -9.67
CA SER A 981 48.85 -10.86 -9.83
C SER A 981 50.10 -11.58 -9.30
N ASP A 982 51.25 -11.29 -9.91
CA ASP A 982 52.53 -11.81 -9.43
C ASP A 982 52.93 -11.22 -8.07
N THR A 983 52.47 -10.01 -7.78
CA THR A 983 52.65 -9.36 -6.47
C THR A 983 51.88 -10.07 -5.37
N ALA A 984 50.63 -10.49 -5.63
CA ALA A 984 49.89 -11.32 -4.69
C ALA A 984 50.60 -12.66 -4.47
N LEU A 985 51.02 -13.34 -5.54
CA LEU A 985 51.78 -14.59 -5.42
C LEU A 985 53.04 -14.42 -4.54
N ALA A 986 53.82 -13.36 -4.77
CA ALA A 986 54.99 -13.05 -3.97
C ALA A 986 54.65 -12.74 -2.50
N ALA A 987 53.58 -11.97 -2.25
CA ALA A 987 53.13 -11.63 -0.91
C ALA A 987 52.69 -12.86 -0.11
N PHE A 988 51.90 -13.76 -0.72
CA PHE A 988 51.47 -15.01 -0.10
C PHE A 988 52.65 -15.93 0.22
N ARG A 989 53.55 -16.17 -0.76
CA ARG A 989 54.76 -16.99 -0.54
C ARG A 989 55.66 -16.41 0.54
N SER A 990 55.81 -15.08 0.58
CA SER A 990 56.60 -14.40 1.60
C SER A 990 55.94 -14.45 2.98
N HIS A 991 54.62 -14.37 3.08
CA HIS A 991 53.92 -14.44 4.37
C HIS A 991 54.02 -15.85 4.97
N TYR A 992 53.69 -16.87 4.18
CA TYR A 992 53.67 -18.27 4.62
C TYR A 992 55.04 -18.98 4.57
N GLN A 993 56.06 -18.32 4.02
CA GLN A 993 57.41 -18.90 3.81
C GLN A 993 57.37 -20.20 3.00
N ASP A 994 56.44 -20.30 2.05
CA ASP A 994 56.23 -21.48 1.22
C ASP A 994 56.30 -21.12 -0.27
N PRO A 995 57.37 -21.49 -1.00
CA PRO A 995 57.49 -21.25 -2.44
C PRO A 995 56.55 -22.14 -3.28
N GLY A 996 55.99 -23.20 -2.70
CA GLY A 996 55.07 -24.14 -3.35
C GLY A 996 53.68 -23.57 -3.61
N ILE A 997 53.29 -22.49 -2.93
CA ILE A 997 51.99 -21.82 -3.14
C ILE A 997 51.87 -21.40 -4.61
N THR A 998 50.78 -21.82 -5.25
CA THR A 998 50.45 -21.51 -6.65
C THR A 998 49.35 -20.46 -6.74
N LYS A 999 49.17 -19.86 -7.93
CA LYS A 999 48.04 -18.96 -8.18
C LYS A 999 46.69 -19.66 -8.05
N ASP A 1000 46.59 -20.93 -8.46
CA ASP A 1000 45.36 -21.72 -8.27
C ASP A 1000 45.03 -21.91 -6.79
N ALA A 1001 46.04 -22.25 -5.97
CA ALA A 1001 45.85 -22.37 -4.52
C ALA A 1001 45.41 -21.05 -3.88
N ILE A 1002 45.91 -19.90 -4.35
CA ILE A 1002 45.45 -18.57 -3.90
C ILE A 1002 43.99 -18.33 -4.31
N PHE A 1003 43.58 -18.73 -5.52
CA PHE A 1003 42.20 -18.60 -5.99
C PHE A 1003 41.24 -19.36 -5.07
N ASP A 1004 41.56 -20.61 -4.77
CA ASP A 1004 40.76 -21.47 -3.90
C ASP A 1004 40.78 -20.96 -2.45
N TYR A 1005 41.94 -20.56 -1.94
CA TYR A 1005 42.09 -19.95 -0.62
C TYR A 1005 41.17 -18.74 -0.42
N VAL A 1006 41.12 -17.84 -1.41
CA VAL A 1006 40.22 -16.68 -1.37
C VAL A 1006 38.77 -17.14 -1.24
N TYR A 1007 38.37 -18.17 -1.99
CA TYR A 1007 37.02 -18.69 -1.91
C TYR A 1007 36.70 -19.29 -0.54
N GLY A 1008 37.64 -20.02 0.07
CA GLY A 1008 37.52 -20.55 1.43
C GLY A 1008 37.38 -19.45 2.50
N VAL A 1009 38.22 -18.42 2.45
CA VAL A 1009 38.15 -17.28 3.40
C VAL A 1009 36.83 -16.53 3.31
N LEU A 1010 36.31 -16.30 2.09
CA LEU A 1010 35.00 -15.67 1.90
C LEU A 1010 33.84 -16.50 2.48
N HIS A 1011 34.08 -17.79 2.74
CA HIS A 1011 33.13 -18.69 3.39
C HIS A 1011 33.33 -18.83 4.91
N ALA A 1012 34.37 -18.25 5.50
CA ALA A 1012 34.57 -18.32 6.94
C ALA A 1012 33.47 -17.56 7.71
N PRO A 1013 32.75 -18.19 8.66
CA PRO A 1013 31.68 -17.55 9.41
C PRO A 1013 32.16 -16.32 10.19
N ASP A 1014 33.31 -16.42 10.87
CA ASP A 1014 33.84 -15.34 11.71
C ASP A 1014 34.27 -14.12 10.90
N PHE A 1015 34.86 -14.33 9.72
CA PHE A 1015 35.20 -13.25 8.80
C PHE A 1015 33.95 -12.49 8.34
N ARG A 1016 32.92 -13.24 7.93
CA ARG A 1016 31.65 -12.65 7.46
C ARG A 1016 30.90 -11.93 8.58
N ALA A 1017 30.97 -12.44 9.81
CA ALA A 1017 30.31 -11.82 10.97
C ALA A 1017 31.04 -10.55 11.43
N ARG A 1018 32.37 -10.62 11.64
CA ARG A 1018 33.18 -9.48 12.13
C ARG A 1018 33.21 -8.33 11.13
N PHE A 1019 33.43 -8.63 9.85
CA PHE A 1019 33.60 -7.62 8.79
C PHE A 1019 32.31 -7.39 7.98
N ALA A 1020 31.14 -7.70 8.54
CA ALA A 1020 29.86 -7.56 7.85
C ALA A 1020 29.62 -6.14 7.30
N ASN A 1021 30.02 -5.11 8.07
CA ASN A 1021 29.92 -3.70 7.68
C ASN A 1021 30.90 -3.39 6.53
N ASP A 1022 32.16 -3.77 6.67
CA ASP A 1022 33.19 -3.57 5.66
C ASP A 1022 32.84 -4.21 4.31
N LEU A 1023 32.35 -5.45 4.36
CA LEU A 1023 31.91 -6.22 3.19
C LEU A 1023 30.65 -5.66 2.54
N ALA A 1024 29.83 -4.90 3.28
CA ALA A 1024 28.70 -4.16 2.72
C ALA A 1024 29.12 -2.82 2.12
N LYS A 1025 30.20 -2.20 2.63
CA LYS A 1025 30.61 -0.83 2.29
C LYS A 1025 31.80 -0.72 1.34
N SER A 1026 32.50 -1.83 1.07
CA SER A 1026 33.69 -1.88 0.22
C SER A 1026 33.87 -3.25 -0.43
N LEU A 1027 34.82 -3.36 -1.38
CA LEU A 1027 35.20 -4.66 -1.93
C LEU A 1027 35.94 -5.49 -0.87
N PRO A 1028 35.84 -6.83 -0.91
CA PRO A 1028 36.54 -7.69 0.04
C PRO A 1028 38.06 -7.43 0.06
N ARG A 1029 38.64 -7.56 1.25
CA ARG A 1029 40.07 -7.65 1.47
C ARG A 1029 40.35 -8.97 2.18
N ILE A 1030 41.41 -9.63 1.78
CA ILE A 1030 41.69 -11.01 2.13
C ILE A 1030 42.79 -11.03 3.20
N PRO A 1031 42.49 -11.47 4.43
CA PRO A 1031 43.51 -11.67 5.45
C PRO A 1031 44.43 -12.84 5.08
N PHE A 1032 45.61 -12.89 5.71
CA PHE A 1032 46.44 -14.09 5.73
C PHE A 1032 46.06 -14.95 6.94
N ALA A 1033 45.28 -16.00 6.70
CA ALA A 1033 44.79 -16.92 7.70
C ALA A 1033 45.95 -17.72 8.31
N PRO A 1034 45.86 -18.17 9.57
CA PRO A 1034 46.93 -18.97 10.17
C PRO A 1034 47.26 -20.27 9.41
N ASP A 1035 46.24 -20.89 8.79
CA ASP A 1035 46.37 -22.15 8.05
C ASP A 1035 45.96 -21.97 6.58
N PHE A 1036 46.92 -21.61 5.73
CA PHE A 1036 46.68 -21.44 4.29
C PHE A 1036 46.04 -22.67 3.65
N GLN A 1037 46.55 -23.87 3.98
CA GLN A 1037 46.19 -25.10 3.31
C GLN A 1037 44.75 -25.50 3.62
N ALA A 1038 44.32 -25.42 4.88
CA ALA A 1038 42.94 -25.73 5.26
C ALA A 1038 41.91 -24.84 4.53
N PHE A 1039 42.19 -23.54 4.40
CA PHE A 1039 41.31 -22.63 3.66
C PHE A 1039 41.35 -22.86 2.15
N ALA A 1040 42.51 -23.20 1.58
CA ALA A 1040 42.63 -23.56 0.17
C ALA A 1040 41.86 -24.84 -0.17
N GLU A 1041 42.01 -25.90 0.63
CA GLU A 1041 41.32 -27.18 0.45
C GLU A 1041 39.80 -27.03 0.60
N ALA A 1042 39.34 -26.30 1.61
CA ALA A 1042 37.92 -26.01 1.78
C ALA A 1042 37.36 -25.18 0.61
N GLY A 1043 38.13 -24.19 0.14
CA GLY A 1043 37.77 -23.41 -1.05
C GLY A 1043 37.64 -24.27 -2.31
N GLN A 1044 38.57 -25.20 -2.53
CA GLN A 1044 38.52 -26.15 -3.64
C GLN A 1044 37.31 -27.08 -3.55
N ALA A 1045 37.01 -27.61 -2.36
CA ALA A 1045 35.86 -28.48 -2.13
C ALA A 1045 34.53 -27.73 -2.36
N LEU A 1046 34.42 -26.50 -1.87
CA LEU A 1046 33.26 -25.63 -2.11
C LEU A 1046 33.10 -25.27 -3.58
N ALA A 1047 34.20 -24.97 -4.27
CA ALA A 1047 34.19 -24.68 -5.70
C ALA A 1047 33.67 -25.89 -6.50
N ALA A 1048 34.20 -27.09 -6.22
CA ALA A 1048 33.76 -28.33 -6.87
C ALA A 1048 32.26 -28.58 -6.65
N LEU A 1049 31.76 -28.34 -5.44
CA LEU A 1049 30.35 -28.52 -5.11
C LEU A 1049 29.44 -27.51 -5.83
N HIS A 1050 29.80 -26.22 -5.79
CA HIS A 1050 28.99 -25.15 -6.36
C HIS A 1050 28.98 -25.16 -7.89
N LEU A 1051 30.07 -25.56 -8.54
CA LEU A 1051 30.14 -25.68 -10.00
C LEU A 1051 29.36 -26.90 -10.52
N ASN A 1052 29.38 -28.00 -9.76
CA ASN A 1052 28.72 -29.25 -10.15
C ASN A 1052 27.31 -29.40 -9.54
N TYR A 1053 26.62 -28.32 -9.21
CA TYR A 1053 25.29 -28.40 -8.58
C TYR A 1053 24.23 -29.08 -9.46
N GLU A 1054 24.41 -29.10 -10.79
CA GLU A 1054 23.50 -29.75 -11.73
C GLU A 1054 23.88 -31.21 -12.04
N THR A 1055 25.10 -31.64 -11.73
CA THR A 1055 25.66 -32.94 -12.14
C THR A 1055 26.16 -33.81 -10.99
N GLY A 1056 26.32 -33.22 -9.80
CA GLY A 1056 26.87 -33.86 -8.61
C GLY A 1056 25.94 -34.88 -7.93
N PRO A 1057 26.34 -35.35 -6.74
CA PRO A 1057 25.58 -36.33 -5.96
C PRO A 1057 24.22 -35.80 -5.51
N GLN A 1058 23.28 -36.72 -5.26
CA GLN A 1058 21.91 -36.41 -4.84
C GLN A 1058 21.71 -36.78 -3.37
N TYR A 1059 21.01 -35.93 -2.64
CA TYR A 1059 20.48 -36.29 -1.34
C TYR A 1059 19.27 -37.21 -1.53
N PRO A 1060 19.14 -38.32 -0.78
CA PRO A 1060 18.04 -39.26 -0.95
C PRO A 1060 16.72 -38.64 -0.48
N LEU A 1061 15.90 -38.19 -1.43
CA LEU A 1061 14.55 -37.69 -1.19
C LEU A 1061 13.52 -38.78 -1.47
N THR A 1062 12.41 -38.77 -0.74
CA THR A 1062 11.29 -39.70 -0.95
C THR A 1062 10.17 -38.99 -1.70
N PRO A 1063 9.93 -39.30 -2.99
CA PRO A 1063 8.83 -38.73 -3.75
C PRO A 1063 7.49 -39.38 -3.41
N GLU A 1064 6.45 -38.57 -3.26
CA GLU A 1064 5.05 -38.99 -3.18
C GLU A 1064 4.29 -38.38 -4.35
N ALA A 1065 3.99 -39.21 -5.36
CA ALA A 1065 3.25 -38.81 -6.55
C ALA A 1065 1.84 -39.42 -6.55
N THR A 1066 0.81 -38.59 -6.75
CA THR A 1066 -0.61 -38.99 -6.73
C THR A 1066 -1.31 -38.87 -8.09
N GLY A 1067 -0.62 -38.38 -9.12
CA GLY A 1067 -1.15 -38.19 -10.47
C GLY A 1067 -0.13 -37.65 -11.45
N THR A 1068 -0.58 -37.32 -12.67
CA THR A 1068 0.25 -36.77 -13.75
C THR A 1068 -0.18 -35.35 -14.12
N GLY A 1069 0.76 -34.45 -14.36
CA GLY A 1069 0.47 -33.07 -14.78
C GLY A 1069 1.76 -32.28 -15.03
N PRO A 1070 1.66 -30.99 -15.42
CA PRO A 1070 2.83 -30.13 -15.54
C PRO A 1070 3.53 -29.98 -14.17
N LEU A 1071 4.86 -30.08 -14.17
CA LEU A 1071 5.66 -29.94 -12.95
C LEU A 1071 5.45 -28.58 -12.31
N PHE A 1072 5.53 -27.51 -13.12
CA PHE A 1072 5.42 -26.14 -12.66
C PHE A 1072 4.12 -25.48 -13.14
N THR A 1073 3.55 -24.69 -12.23
CA THR A 1073 2.35 -23.88 -12.49
C THR A 1073 2.65 -22.41 -12.16
N PRO A 1074 1.68 -21.49 -12.30
CA PRO A 1074 1.81 -20.13 -11.78
C PRO A 1074 1.90 -20.07 -10.24
N ARG A 1075 1.48 -21.12 -9.53
CA ARG A 1075 1.63 -21.21 -8.07
C ARG A 1075 3.06 -21.63 -7.73
N ALA A 1076 3.67 -20.93 -6.76
CA ALA A 1076 4.99 -21.28 -6.27
C ALA A 1076 4.95 -22.56 -5.42
N MET A 1077 6.03 -23.34 -5.51
CA MET A 1077 6.30 -24.47 -4.61
C MET A 1077 6.38 -23.98 -3.16
N LYS A 1078 6.14 -24.88 -2.19
CA LYS A 1078 6.13 -24.53 -0.76
C LYS A 1078 6.80 -25.57 0.08
N LEU A 1079 7.59 -25.12 1.05
CA LEU A 1079 8.06 -25.95 2.15
C LEU A 1079 6.99 -26.01 3.24
N VAL A 1080 6.70 -27.21 3.74
CA VAL A 1080 5.72 -27.49 4.78
C VAL A 1080 6.29 -28.45 5.82
N GLY A 1081 5.59 -28.61 6.94
CA GLY A 1081 6.06 -29.34 8.12
C GLY A 1081 6.68 -28.41 9.16
N GLU A 1082 6.71 -28.82 10.43
CA GLU A 1082 7.28 -28.02 11.53
C GLU A 1082 8.75 -27.66 11.25
N ASN A 1083 9.49 -28.58 10.62
CA ASN A 1083 10.90 -28.43 10.27
C ASN A 1083 11.14 -28.10 8.79
N GLN A 1084 10.09 -27.79 8.02
CA GLN A 1084 10.21 -27.55 6.57
C GLN A 1084 10.86 -28.71 5.81
N ASP A 1085 10.51 -29.94 6.20
CA ASP A 1085 11.09 -31.21 5.74
C ASP A 1085 10.43 -31.77 4.47
N VAL A 1086 9.33 -31.15 4.04
CA VAL A 1086 8.55 -31.56 2.86
C VAL A 1086 8.41 -30.42 1.87
N LEU A 1087 8.85 -30.63 0.63
CA LEU A 1087 8.61 -29.73 -0.49
C LEU A 1087 7.34 -30.15 -1.24
N VAL A 1088 6.31 -29.30 -1.20
CA VAL A 1088 5.11 -29.42 -2.02
C VAL A 1088 5.38 -28.71 -3.36
N VAL A 1089 5.49 -29.51 -4.42
CA VAL A 1089 5.78 -29.00 -5.77
C VAL A 1089 4.49 -28.52 -6.43
N ASN A 1090 3.48 -29.38 -6.44
CA ASN A 1090 2.13 -29.12 -6.94
C ASN A 1090 1.12 -30.04 -6.25
N ASP A 1091 -0.11 -30.13 -6.77
CA ASP A 1091 -1.17 -30.96 -6.19
C ASP A 1091 -0.89 -32.48 -6.33
N HIS A 1092 0.07 -32.86 -7.17
CA HIS A 1092 0.38 -34.25 -7.52
C HIS A 1092 1.73 -34.75 -7.00
N LEU A 1093 2.72 -33.88 -6.75
CA LEU A 1093 4.08 -34.26 -6.35
C LEU A 1093 4.51 -33.57 -5.04
N ARG A 1094 4.99 -34.38 -4.10
CA ARG A 1094 5.63 -33.94 -2.86
C ARG A 1094 6.96 -34.67 -2.67
N LEU A 1095 7.98 -33.96 -2.19
CA LEU A 1095 9.29 -34.54 -1.88
C LEU A 1095 9.55 -34.45 -0.38
N LYS A 1096 9.72 -35.60 0.28
CA LYS A 1096 9.99 -35.72 1.72
C LYS A 1096 11.45 -36.02 2.00
N GLY A 1097 11.88 -35.73 3.24
CA GLY A 1097 13.21 -36.08 3.74
C GLY A 1097 14.24 -34.97 3.59
N ILE A 1098 13.80 -33.70 3.50
CA ILE A 1098 14.72 -32.56 3.47
C ILE A 1098 15.27 -32.34 4.88
N PRO A 1099 16.59 -32.42 5.09
CA PRO A 1099 17.19 -32.27 6.41
C PRO A 1099 17.26 -30.79 6.85
N PRO A 1100 17.20 -30.49 8.16
CA PRO A 1100 17.24 -29.11 8.67
C PRO A 1100 18.47 -28.31 8.22
N GLU A 1101 19.61 -28.98 8.05
CA GLU A 1101 20.89 -28.40 7.62
C GLU A 1101 20.78 -27.72 6.25
N ALA A 1102 19.91 -28.23 5.36
CA ALA A 1102 19.68 -27.65 4.04
C ALA A 1102 19.14 -26.21 4.08
N HIS A 1103 18.61 -25.78 5.22
CA HIS A 1103 18.05 -24.43 5.40
C HIS A 1103 19.06 -23.43 5.97
N ARG A 1104 20.28 -23.86 6.31
CA ARG A 1104 21.31 -23.02 6.98
C ARG A 1104 22.19 -22.27 6.00
N TYR A 1105 22.59 -22.91 4.89
CA TYR A 1105 23.40 -22.24 3.87
C TYR A 1105 22.56 -21.24 3.07
N GLN A 1106 23.04 -20.00 2.97
CA GLN A 1106 22.37 -18.93 2.24
C GLN A 1106 23.31 -18.22 1.29
N VAL A 1107 22.81 -17.94 0.09
CA VAL A 1107 23.45 -17.08 -0.90
C VAL A 1107 22.49 -15.94 -1.21
N ASN A 1108 22.97 -14.70 -1.08
CA ASN A 1108 22.18 -13.48 -1.34
C ASN A 1108 20.90 -13.39 -0.47
N GLY A 1109 20.98 -13.92 0.76
CA GLY A 1109 19.89 -13.92 1.75
C GLY A 1109 18.78 -14.95 1.54
N ARG A 1110 19.02 -15.98 0.72
CA ARG A 1110 18.10 -17.11 0.54
C ARG A 1110 18.86 -18.43 0.40
N THR A 1111 18.26 -19.53 0.83
CA THR A 1111 18.82 -20.88 0.66
C THR A 1111 18.85 -21.28 -0.82
N PRO A 1112 19.74 -22.18 -1.25
CA PRO A 1112 19.74 -22.72 -2.61
C PRO A 1112 18.36 -23.27 -3.03
N LEU A 1113 17.72 -24.04 -2.15
CA LEU A 1113 16.37 -24.54 -2.39
C LEU A 1113 15.33 -23.41 -2.48
N GLY A 1114 15.47 -22.38 -1.65
CA GLY A 1114 14.61 -21.20 -1.73
C GLY A 1114 14.74 -20.45 -3.06
N TRP A 1115 15.94 -20.38 -3.65
CA TRP A 1115 16.16 -19.80 -4.98
C TRP A 1115 15.48 -20.63 -6.07
N PHE A 1116 15.58 -21.95 -5.95
CA PHE A 1116 14.90 -22.89 -6.82
C PHE A 1116 13.37 -22.69 -6.76
N ILE A 1117 12.78 -22.59 -5.56
CA ILE A 1117 11.36 -22.29 -5.33
C ILE A 1117 10.93 -20.93 -5.90
N ASP A 1118 11.79 -19.92 -5.80
CA ASP A 1118 11.51 -18.57 -6.31
C ASP A 1118 11.34 -18.52 -7.83
N ARG A 1119 12.24 -19.24 -8.52
CA ARG A 1119 12.48 -19.06 -9.95
C ARG A 1119 11.81 -20.12 -10.81
N TYR A 1120 11.75 -21.36 -10.36
CA TYR A 1120 11.08 -22.43 -11.09
C TYR A 1120 9.56 -22.39 -10.86
N ARG A 1121 8.92 -21.38 -11.47
CA ARG A 1121 7.47 -21.23 -11.60
C ARG A 1121 7.12 -20.52 -12.90
N ILE A 1122 5.90 -20.69 -13.39
CA ILE A 1122 5.44 -19.96 -14.57
C ILE A 1122 5.22 -18.49 -14.19
N THR A 1123 5.87 -17.58 -14.91
CA THR A 1123 5.67 -16.13 -14.74
C THR A 1123 5.36 -15.47 -16.07
N THR A 1124 4.57 -14.39 -16.03
CA THR A 1124 4.33 -13.53 -17.20
C THR A 1124 4.70 -12.10 -16.83
N ASP A 1125 5.58 -11.48 -17.62
CA ASP A 1125 5.93 -10.08 -17.43
C ASP A 1125 4.73 -9.19 -17.76
N LYS A 1126 4.40 -8.27 -16.85
CA LYS A 1126 3.16 -7.47 -16.95
C LYS A 1126 3.19 -6.47 -18.12
N HIS A 1127 4.37 -6.00 -18.50
CA HIS A 1127 4.52 -4.97 -19.53
C HIS A 1127 4.59 -5.57 -20.93
N SER A 1128 5.47 -6.55 -21.12
CA SER A 1128 5.68 -7.21 -22.42
C SER A 1128 4.67 -8.33 -22.71
N GLY A 1129 4.00 -8.88 -21.69
CA GLY A 1129 3.16 -10.06 -21.81
C GLY A 1129 3.94 -11.37 -22.06
N ILE A 1130 5.27 -11.33 -22.02
CA ILE A 1130 6.11 -12.50 -22.30
C ILE A 1130 6.01 -13.50 -21.13
N ARG A 1131 5.69 -14.75 -21.48
CA ARG A 1131 5.67 -15.89 -20.56
C ARG A 1131 7.06 -16.52 -20.44
N ASN A 1132 7.50 -16.77 -19.21
CA ASN A 1132 8.68 -17.57 -18.89
C ASN A 1132 8.22 -18.87 -18.23
N ASP A 1133 8.47 -19.99 -18.90
CA ASP A 1133 7.96 -21.31 -18.52
C ASP A 1133 9.11 -22.30 -18.25
N PRO A 1134 9.32 -22.72 -17.00
CA PRO A 1134 10.37 -23.68 -16.63
C PRO A 1134 10.06 -25.14 -16.99
N ASN A 1135 8.84 -25.49 -17.43
CA ASN A 1135 8.52 -26.88 -17.77
C ASN A 1135 9.33 -27.40 -18.96
N ALA A 1136 9.86 -26.51 -19.81
CA ALA A 1136 10.76 -26.87 -20.90
C ALA A 1136 12.23 -27.10 -20.44
N TRP A 1137 12.54 -26.81 -19.17
CA TRP A 1137 13.91 -26.91 -18.65
C TRP A 1137 14.28 -28.32 -18.20
N PHE A 1138 13.32 -29.06 -17.61
CA PHE A 1138 13.53 -30.44 -17.20
C PHE A 1138 12.81 -31.38 -18.15
N PRO A 1139 13.46 -32.46 -18.62
CA PRO A 1139 12.87 -33.39 -19.57
C PRO A 1139 11.69 -34.18 -18.97
N ASP A 1140 11.77 -34.51 -17.67
CA ASP A 1140 10.78 -35.29 -16.95
C ASP A 1140 10.81 -35.03 -15.43
N GLU A 1141 9.88 -35.65 -14.71
CA GLU A 1141 9.78 -35.57 -13.24
C GLU A 1141 11.02 -36.13 -12.53
N ALA A 1142 11.62 -37.20 -13.04
CA ALA A 1142 12.79 -37.82 -12.42
C ALA A 1142 14.01 -36.90 -12.46
N ALA A 1143 14.22 -36.20 -13.59
CA ALA A 1143 15.26 -35.20 -13.74
C ALA A 1143 15.05 -34.00 -12.79
N PHE A 1144 13.80 -33.59 -12.58
CA PHE A 1144 13.46 -32.55 -11.61
C PHE A 1144 13.73 -33.00 -10.17
N ILE A 1145 13.29 -34.20 -9.78
CA ILE A 1145 13.53 -34.75 -8.43
C ILE A 1145 15.04 -34.84 -8.17
N ALA A 1146 15.79 -35.33 -9.16
CA ALA A 1146 17.25 -35.40 -9.09
C ALA A 1146 17.86 -34.00 -8.88
N ALA A 1147 17.41 -32.98 -9.62
CA ALA A 1147 17.88 -31.61 -9.44
C ALA A 1147 17.61 -31.08 -8.03
N VAL A 1148 16.42 -31.33 -7.46
CA VAL A 1148 16.12 -30.94 -6.06
C VAL A 1148 17.03 -31.70 -5.09
N GLY A 1149 17.24 -33.00 -5.29
CA GLY A 1149 18.15 -33.81 -4.48
C GLY A 1149 19.59 -33.29 -4.51
N ARG A 1150 20.09 -32.84 -5.67
CA ARG A 1150 21.42 -32.21 -5.79
C ARG A 1150 21.50 -30.88 -5.06
N ILE A 1151 20.47 -30.04 -5.14
CA ILE A 1151 20.42 -28.75 -4.42
C ILE A 1151 20.41 -28.97 -2.90
N VAL A 1152 19.71 -29.99 -2.41
CA VAL A 1152 19.71 -30.37 -0.99
C VAL A 1152 21.09 -30.87 -0.58
N HIS A 1153 21.69 -31.77 -1.35
CA HIS A 1153 23.05 -32.28 -1.08
C HIS A 1153 24.07 -31.14 -1.03
N LEU A 1154 24.05 -30.25 -2.04
CA LEU A 1154 24.88 -29.04 -2.06
C LEU A 1154 24.73 -28.22 -0.78
N SER A 1155 23.50 -28.02 -0.31
CA SER A 1155 23.25 -27.20 0.88
C SER A 1155 23.84 -27.85 2.14
N VAL A 1156 23.67 -29.16 2.31
CA VAL A 1156 24.15 -29.92 3.47
C VAL A 1156 25.68 -30.00 3.49
N GLU A 1157 26.30 -30.39 2.37
CA GLU A 1157 27.76 -30.51 2.29
C GLU A 1157 28.45 -29.15 2.43
N THR A 1158 27.86 -28.08 1.89
CA THR A 1158 28.38 -26.72 2.08
C THR A 1158 28.43 -26.35 3.56
N VAL A 1159 27.39 -26.68 4.33
CA VAL A 1159 27.37 -26.43 5.78
C VAL A 1159 28.48 -27.23 6.47
N GLY A 1160 28.62 -28.52 6.15
CA GLY A 1160 29.67 -29.37 6.71
C GLY A 1160 31.08 -28.82 6.47
N ILE A 1161 31.38 -28.38 5.23
CA ILE A 1161 32.69 -27.80 4.91
C ILE A 1161 32.90 -26.48 5.65
N VAL A 1162 31.89 -25.61 5.70
CA VAL A 1162 31.98 -24.29 6.35
C VAL A 1162 32.15 -24.42 7.86
N GLU A 1163 31.49 -25.38 8.51
CA GLU A 1163 31.65 -25.67 9.94
C GLU A 1163 32.98 -26.32 10.28
N GLY A 1164 33.60 -27.01 9.30
CA GLY A 1164 34.94 -27.58 9.43
C GLY A 1164 36.09 -26.59 9.25
N LEU A 1165 35.81 -25.33 8.85
CA LEU A 1165 36.85 -24.31 8.69
C LEU A 1165 37.51 -23.96 10.04
N PRO A 1166 38.82 -23.68 10.07
CA PRO A 1166 39.50 -23.24 11.29
C PRO A 1166 38.90 -21.93 11.85
N GLY A 1167 38.50 -21.92 13.13
CA GLY A 1167 37.80 -20.79 13.78
C GLY A 1167 38.65 -19.56 14.15
N ALA A 1168 39.86 -19.40 13.59
CA ALA A 1168 40.84 -18.41 14.07
C ALA A 1168 41.32 -17.44 12.98
N LEU A 1169 40.42 -16.87 12.17
CA LEU A 1169 40.74 -15.63 11.43
C LEU A 1169 40.80 -14.39 12.35
N VAL A 1170 40.36 -14.53 13.61
CA VAL A 1170 40.05 -13.43 14.53
C VAL A 1170 41.27 -12.89 15.29
N GLY A 1171 42.44 -13.56 15.22
CA GLY A 1171 43.69 -13.12 15.86
C GLY A 1171 44.55 -12.15 15.05
N ILE A 1172 44.06 -11.68 13.89
CA ILE A 1172 44.78 -10.82 12.93
C ILE A 1172 44.38 -9.35 13.11
#